data_AF-W2EYB0-F1
#
_entry.id   AF-W2EYB0-F1
#
_cell.length_a   1.000
_cell.length_b   1.000
_cell.length_c   1.000
_cell.angle_alpha   90.00
_cell.angle_beta   90.00
_cell.angle_gamma   90.00
#
_symmetry.space_group_name_H-M   'P 1'
#
loop_
_entity.id
_entity.type
_entity.pdbx_description
1 polymer ?
#
loop_
_entity_poly.entity_id
_entity_poly.type
_entity_poly.pdbx_seq_one_letter_code
_entity_poly.pdbx_strand_id
1 'polypeptide(L)'
;MTSSGVRHPGEPVVRAYAAATSCAQGGTLEFRLDTSATVGVTVHDVTSDRLVLADSVRGPEWALRVPETWPSSLYRARFTPGPPETGVPVPRATGDLPGTGTSSDDEVYFVVRQAVPGSASPILVSIPFTTWQAYNRAGVPGESVYWTEQPDRAARVTFDRPGGGPPPERWEDGLLRWLGPAGYTVEYCSGLDLDPGLLSAYRLLVVNGHDEYWSAPMRDACEDFARRGGNIAFFSGNTCWWQIRMEGRTMVCHRDPLADPVDDPALTTVEWSSAPVDRPENTLTGVSFRNGAGAWGPSMALMREESYTVRFAGHWVFEGTGLTDGDKFGQGALGYETDAAEFEEVLGVPRVTCRDGTPSSFVVLATADLRHWSAYGQGGWATMGLFTRGRGTVFNAATVNWGNTLHDPVVDRITRNVLDRLSRPARTEWEVVGPVADLRALAASGRTLYAVSTDGVLLTRELCGQNLRWRPIGSGGGVLCLDAPREAAGGLPTGLYGVTPAGVLRHRPDTQEPADWADVGRVPPDTVALAVNDSTFFAATSRGRLWALPFGDLARTGPSPWRDAGDSGGAVALSGSNGSLYALGAGHRVRTRPPAAAPAAWTDLGEAPGATVLTAHAGRLVSAGAGRPLRWRPAAGPWT
;
A
#
# COMPACT_ATOMS: atom_id res chain seq x y z
N MET A 1 -42.94 3.09 -22.50
CA MET A 1 -42.63 1.69 -22.84
C MET A 1 -41.17 1.64 -23.26
N THR A 2 -40.31 1.38 -22.29
CA THR A 2 -38.85 1.25 -22.48
C THR A 2 -38.60 -0.14 -23.03
N SER A 3 -38.20 -0.25 -24.30
CA SER A 3 -37.80 -1.53 -24.89
C SER A 3 -36.59 -2.05 -24.12
N SER A 4 -36.76 -3.18 -23.45
CA SER A 4 -35.68 -3.99 -22.93
C SER A 4 -34.72 -4.30 -24.09
N GLY A 5 -33.47 -3.83 -24.01
CA GLY A 5 -32.41 -4.04 -25.02
C GLY A 5 -31.91 -5.48 -25.08
N VAL A 6 -32.79 -6.46 -24.91
CA VAL A 6 -32.49 -7.89 -25.04
C VAL A 6 -32.56 -8.21 -26.53
N ARG A 7 -31.40 -8.34 -27.17
CA ARG A 7 -31.28 -8.75 -28.58
C ARG A 7 -31.90 -10.14 -28.79
N HIS A 8 -32.59 -10.34 -29.92
CA HIS A 8 -33.13 -11.64 -30.28
C HIS A 8 -32.06 -12.55 -30.92
N PRO A 9 -32.09 -13.88 -30.72
CA PRO A 9 -31.18 -14.80 -31.40
C PRO A 9 -31.36 -14.70 -32.92
N GLY A 10 -30.28 -14.36 -33.65
CA GLY A 10 -30.27 -14.26 -35.11
C GLY A 10 -30.10 -12.85 -35.68
N GLU A 11 -30.01 -11.80 -34.86
CA GLU A 11 -29.60 -10.48 -35.34
C GLU A 11 -28.12 -10.48 -35.80
N PRO A 12 -27.80 -9.86 -36.95
CA PRO A 12 -26.42 -9.73 -37.39
C PRO A 12 -25.61 -8.92 -36.37
N VAL A 13 -24.48 -9.47 -35.93
CA VAL A 13 -23.53 -8.82 -35.03
C VAL A 13 -22.27 -8.51 -35.84
N VAL A 14 -21.78 -7.27 -35.76
CA VAL A 14 -20.48 -6.90 -36.34
C VAL A 14 -19.43 -7.23 -35.31
N ARG A 15 -18.60 -8.24 -35.56
CA ARG A 15 -17.54 -8.62 -34.62
C ARG A 15 -16.30 -7.80 -34.88
N ALA A 16 -15.70 -7.25 -33.83
CA ALA A 16 -14.53 -6.39 -33.97
C ALA A 16 -13.51 -6.54 -32.84
N TYR A 17 -12.25 -6.20 -33.13
CA TYR A 17 -11.18 -6.04 -32.15
C TYR A 17 -10.22 -4.92 -32.54
N ALA A 18 -9.47 -4.40 -31.57
CA ALA A 18 -8.45 -3.37 -31.80
C ALA A 18 -7.04 -3.98 -31.86
N ALA A 19 -6.19 -3.42 -32.73
CA ALA A 19 -4.79 -3.84 -32.90
C ALA A 19 -3.87 -3.48 -31.71
N ALA A 20 -4.38 -2.72 -30.73
CA ALA A 20 -3.73 -2.43 -29.45
C ALA A 20 -4.78 -2.17 -28.37
N THR A 21 -4.43 -2.36 -27.11
CA THR A 21 -5.30 -2.06 -25.95
C THR A 21 -5.24 -0.59 -25.55
N SER A 22 -4.25 0.16 -26.04
CA SER A 22 -4.10 1.59 -25.79
C SER A 22 -3.55 2.35 -27.01
N CYS A 23 -3.81 3.65 -27.04
CA CYS A 23 -3.25 4.59 -28.01
C CYS A 23 -3.03 5.95 -27.34
N ALA A 24 -1.94 6.65 -27.61
CA ALA A 24 -1.76 8.02 -27.11
C ALA A 24 -2.66 9.01 -27.86
N GLN A 25 -3.05 10.09 -27.20
CA GLN A 25 -3.64 11.27 -27.86
C GLN A 25 -2.82 11.69 -29.08
N GLY A 26 -3.51 12.05 -30.17
CA GLY A 26 -2.87 12.36 -31.44
C GLY A 26 -2.34 11.13 -32.19
N GLY A 27 -2.44 9.93 -31.63
CA GLY A 27 -2.09 8.67 -32.27
C GLY A 27 -3.19 8.12 -33.19
N THR A 28 -2.93 6.95 -33.76
CA THR A 28 -3.90 6.19 -34.56
C THR A 28 -4.08 4.80 -33.95
N LEU A 29 -5.32 4.36 -33.80
CA LEU A 29 -5.67 3.00 -33.35
C LEU A 29 -6.40 2.27 -34.47
N GLU A 30 -5.89 1.10 -34.86
CA GLU A 30 -6.49 0.26 -35.90
C GLU A 30 -7.50 -0.72 -35.30
N PHE A 31 -8.59 -0.95 -36.03
CA PHE A 31 -9.65 -1.89 -35.72
C PHE A 31 -9.83 -2.87 -36.88
N ARG A 32 -10.14 -4.11 -36.54
CA ARG A 32 -10.43 -5.21 -37.46
C ARG A 32 -11.86 -5.63 -37.27
N LEU A 33 -12.60 -5.75 -38.38
CA LEU A 33 -14.01 -6.11 -38.42
C LEU A 33 -14.19 -7.39 -39.23
N ASP A 34 -15.17 -8.22 -38.85
CA ASP A 34 -15.52 -9.46 -39.57
C ASP A 34 -16.31 -9.25 -40.87
N THR A 35 -16.51 -7.99 -41.27
CA THR A 35 -17.29 -7.60 -42.44
C THR A 35 -16.57 -6.57 -43.29
N SER A 36 -16.78 -6.59 -44.61
CA SER A 36 -16.34 -5.55 -45.54
C SER A 36 -17.42 -4.50 -45.84
N ALA A 37 -18.58 -4.62 -45.19
CA ALA A 37 -19.68 -3.68 -45.35
C ALA A 37 -19.38 -2.32 -44.69
N THR A 38 -20.21 -1.32 -45.03
CA THR A 38 -20.27 -0.09 -44.23
C THR A 38 -21.12 -0.37 -42.98
N VAL A 39 -20.58 -0.03 -41.82
CA VAL A 39 -21.19 -0.25 -40.50
C VAL A 39 -21.14 1.05 -39.70
N GLY A 40 -22.04 1.20 -38.75
CA GLY A 40 -22.03 2.31 -37.80
C GLY A 40 -21.02 2.04 -36.71
N VAL A 41 -20.36 3.09 -36.22
CA VAL A 41 -19.52 3.04 -35.02
C VAL A 41 -19.89 4.19 -34.10
N THR A 42 -20.00 3.90 -32.81
CA THR A 42 -20.05 4.93 -31.77
C THR A 42 -18.89 4.72 -30.81
N VAL A 43 -18.24 5.80 -30.37
CA VAL A 43 -17.19 5.75 -29.35
C VAL A 43 -17.63 6.58 -28.15
N HIS A 44 -17.64 5.95 -26.98
CA HIS A 44 -17.96 6.59 -25.71
C HIS A 44 -16.75 6.60 -24.79
N ASP A 45 -16.59 7.69 -24.06
CA ASP A 45 -15.77 7.73 -22.85
C ASP A 45 -16.54 7.01 -21.73
N VAL A 46 -16.02 5.87 -21.28
CA VAL A 46 -16.67 4.98 -20.30
C VAL A 46 -16.77 5.63 -18.93
N THR A 47 -15.81 6.48 -18.58
CA THR A 47 -15.74 7.10 -17.24
C THR A 47 -16.80 8.18 -17.05
N SER A 48 -17.24 8.81 -18.15
CA SER A 48 -18.17 9.96 -18.14
C SER A 48 -19.47 9.72 -18.91
N ASP A 49 -19.65 8.54 -19.53
CA ASP A 49 -20.73 8.21 -20.48
C ASP A 49 -20.84 9.13 -21.69
N ARG A 50 -19.82 9.93 -21.98
CA ARG A 50 -19.87 10.91 -23.06
C ARG A 50 -19.65 10.23 -24.40
N LEU A 51 -20.62 10.35 -25.31
CA LEU A 51 -20.44 10.05 -26.73
C LEU A 51 -19.43 11.03 -27.32
N VAL A 52 -18.30 10.53 -27.81
CA VAL A 52 -17.21 11.36 -28.40
C VAL A 52 -17.10 11.22 -29.91
N LEU A 53 -17.65 10.15 -30.49
CA LEU A 53 -17.70 9.93 -31.94
C LEU A 53 -18.91 9.08 -32.31
N ALA A 54 -19.57 9.44 -33.41
CA ALA A 54 -20.57 8.63 -34.10
C ALA A 54 -20.33 8.77 -35.60
N ASP A 55 -20.07 7.66 -36.29
CA ASP A 55 -19.69 7.68 -37.71
C ASP A 55 -20.11 6.39 -38.44
N SER A 56 -20.01 6.40 -39.77
CA SER A 56 -20.18 5.24 -40.64
C SER A 56 -18.84 4.87 -41.27
N VAL A 57 -18.36 3.66 -40.99
CA VAL A 57 -17.02 3.20 -41.37
C VAL A 57 -17.10 1.97 -42.26
N ARG A 58 -16.15 1.83 -43.19
CA ARG A 58 -16.08 0.69 -44.11
C ARG A 58 -15.08 -0.32 -43.59
N GLY A 59 -15.49 -1.57 -43.37
CA GLY A 59 -14.58 -2.67 -43.03
C GLY A 59 -13.81 -3.23 -44.24
N PRO A 60 -12.91 -4.21 -44.04
CA PRO A 60 -12.63 -4.94 -42.79
C PRO A 60 -11.66 -4.24 -41.84
N GLU A 61 -11.13 -3.09 -42.22
CA GLU A 61 -10.17 -2.31 -41.44
C GLU A 61 -10.68 -0.89 -41.25
N TRP A 62 -10.60 -0.39 -40.04
CA TRP A 62 -10.88 1.01 -39.73
C TRP A 62 -9.79 1.57 -38.83
N ALA A 63 -9.31 2.78 -39.13
CA ALA A 63 -8.32 3.47 -38.33
C ALA A 63 -8.95 4.70 -37.65
N LEU A 64 -8.96 4.70 -36.33
CA LEU A 64 -9.36 5.84 -35.53
C LEU A 64 -8.15 6.74 -35.29
N ARG A 65 -8.18 7.96 -35.84
CA ARG A 65 -7.25 9.02 -35.43
C ARG A 65 -7.75 9.59 -34.11
N VAL A 66 -7.04 9.33 -33.02
CA VAL A 66 -7.42 9.81 -31.68
C VAL A 66 -7.13 11.31 -31.59
N PRO A 67 -8.15 12.17 -31.43
CA PRO A 67 -7.94 13.61 -31.30
C PRO A 67 -7.11 13.95 -30.05
N GLU A 68 -6.28 14.99 -30.13
CA GLU A 68 -5.53 15.50 -28.97
C GLU A 68 -6.45 16.02 -27.85
N THR A 69 -7.69 16.39 -28.21
CA THR A 69 -8.70 16.89 -27.27
C THR A 69 -9.42 15.78 -26.49
N TRP A 70 -9.21 14.51 -26.85
CA TRP A 70 -9.79 13.41 -26.08
C TRP A 70 -9.01 13.27 -24.77
N PRO A 71 -9.67 13.35 -23.60
CA PRO A 71 -8.98 13.16 -22.33
C PRO A 71 -8.38 11.75 -22.27
N SER A 72 -7.32 11.59 -21.48
CA SER A 72 -6.89 10.24 -21.11
C SER A 72 -8.03 9.57 -20.36
N SER A 73 -8.48 8.41 -20.86
CA SER A 73 -9.65 7.70 -20.34
C SER A 73 -9.72 6.28 -20.91
N LEU A 74 -10.66 5.48 -20.38
CA LEU A 74 -11.14 4.26 -21.00
C LEU A 74 -12.26 4.58 -22.00
N TYR A 75 -12.14 4.07 -23.21
CA TYR A 75 -13.11 4.26 -24.28
C TYR A 75 -13.70 2.93 -24.74
N ARG A 76 -14.94 2.98 -25.21
CA ARG A 76 -15.68 1.85 -25.80
C ARG A 76 -16.13 2.22 -27.21
N ALA A 77 -15.62 1.52 -28.21
CA ALA A 77 -16.18 1.53 -29.56
C ALA A 77 -17.25 0.44 -29.69
N ARG A 78 -18.43 0.77 -30.21
CA ARG A 78 -19.50 -0.19 -30.51
C ARG A 78 -19.86 -0.13 -31.98
N PHE A 79 -19.87 -1.29 -32.64
CA PHE A 79 -20.15 -1.42 -34.08
C PHE A 79 -21.57 -1.96 -34.35
N THR A 80 -22.26 -1.41 -35.34
CA THR A 80 -23.64 -1.80 -35.68
C THR A 80 -23.78 -2.08 -37.17
N PRO A 81 -24.54 -3.12 -37.61
CA PRO A 81 -24.70 -3.44 -39.04
C PRO A 81 -25.33 -2.33 -39.90
N GLY A 82 -25.95 -1.32 -39.28
CA GLY A 82 -26.56 -0.16 -39.93
C GLY A 82 -25.91 1.16 -39.51
N PRO A 83 -26.60 2.31 -39.56
CA PRO A 83 -26.03 3.59 -39.10
C PRO A 83 -25.64 3.56 -37.61
N PRO A 84 -24.78 4.48 -37.14
CA PRO A 84 -24.38 4.53 -35.74
C PRO A 84 -25.57 4.79 -34.81
N GLU A 85 -25.69 3.98 -33.75
CA GLU A 85 -26.74 4.08 -32.74
C GLU A 85 -26.31 4.95 -31.56
N THR A 86 -26.67 6.24 -31.56
CA THR A 86 -26.20 7.22 -30.56
C THR A 86 -26.98 7.24 -29.24
N GLY A 87 -28.04 6.44 -29.12
CA GLY A 87 -28.91 6.40 -27.93
C GLY A 87 -28.66 5.23 -26.98
N VAL A 88 -27.63 4.42 -27.25
CA VAL A 88 -27.34 3.23 -26.45
C VAL A 88 -26.32 3.56 -25.36
N PRO A 89 -26.71 3.55 -24.07
CA PRO A 89 -25.80 3.90 -22.99
C PRO A 89 -24.63 2.91 -22.88
N VAL A 90 -23.54 3.36 -22.28
CA VAL A 90 -22.49 2.45 -21.82
C VAL A 90 -23.07 1.59 -20.70
N PRO A 91 -22.94 0.25 -20.77
CA PRO A 91 -23.43 -0.61 -19.70
C PRO A 91 -22.72 -0.27 -18.38
N ARG A 92 -23.45 -0.40 -17.27
CA ARG A 92 -22.96 -0.11 -15.92
C ARG A 92 -22.99 -1.39 -15.09
N ALA A 93 -22.12 -1.49 -14.10
CA ALA A 93 -22.33 -2.41 -12.98
C ALA A 93 -23.77 -2.21 -12.44
N THR A 94 -24.61 -3.24 -12.53
CA THR A 94 -26.00 -3.17 -12.05
C THR A 94 -26.10 -3.43 -10.55
N GLY A 95 -25.01 -3.90 -9.92
CA GLY A 95 -25.01 -4.37 -8.54
C GLY A 95 -25.72 -5.71 -8.38
N ASP A 96 -26.29 -6.30 -9.42
CA ASP A 96 -26.88 -7.63 -9.40
C ASP A 96 -25.79 -8.71 -9.55
N LEU A 97 -25.97 -9.84 -8.86
CA LEU A 97 -25.14 -11.03 -9.08
C LEU A 97 -25.33 -11.53 -10.53
N PRO A 98 -24.34 -12.18 -11.14
CA PRO A 98 -24.13 -12.16 -12.57
C PRO A 98 -25.13 -12.95 -13.40
N GLY A 99 -25.10 -12.61 -14.69
CA GLY A 99 -25.82 -13.22 -15.77
C GLY A 99 -26.98 -12.32 -16.16
N THR A 100 -26.81 -11.45 -17.18
CA THR A 100 -27.25 -11.87 -18.51
C THR A 100 -26.40 -11.36 -19.70
N GLY A 101 -25.19 -10.80 -19.52
CA GLY A 101 -24.33 -10.51 -20.68
C GLY A 101 -22.87 -10.15 -20.35
N THR A 102 -21.93 -10.83 -21.02
CA THR A 102 -20.56 -10.34 -21.20
C THR A 102 -20.56 -9.12 -22.13
N SER A 103 -19.45 -8.38 -22.19
CA SER A 103 -19.24 -7.44 -23.30
C SER A 103 -19.50 -8.17 -24.62
N SER A 104 -20.40 -7.63 -25.44
CA SER A 104 -20.80 -8.28 -26.69
C SER A 104 -19.68 -8.19 -27.72
N ASP A 105 -19.65 -9.12 -28.69
CA ASP A 105 -18.59 -9.19 -29.71
C ASP A 105 -18.52 -7.92 -30.60
N ASP A 106 -19.53 -7.05 -30.56
CA ASP A 106 -19.56 -5.74 -31.22
C ASP A 106 -18.95 -4.58 -30.42
N GLU A 107 -18.44 -4.86 -29.21
CA GLU A 107 -17.82 -3.88 -28.33
C GLU A 107 -16.31 -4.07 -28.22
N VAL A 108 -15.56 -2.98 -28.44
CA VAL A 108 -14.11 -2.95 -28.31
C VAL A 108 -13.71 -1.87 -27.32
N TYR A 109 -13.05 -2.26 -26.23
CA TYR A 109 -12.55 -1.33 -25.22
C TYR A 109 -11.07 -1.01 -25.48
N PHE A 110 -10.67 0.24 -25.25
CA PHE A 110 -9.29 0.67 -25.39
C PHE A 110 -9.03 1.90 -24.52
N VAL A 111 -7.77 2.10 -24.12
CA VAL A 111 -7.35 3.28 -23.37
C VAL A 111 -6.81 4.34 -24.31
N VAL A 112 -7.24 5.59 -24.13
CA VAL A 112 -6.47 6.74 -24.64
C VAL A 112 -5.52 7.19 -23.55
N ARG A 113 -4.22 7.10 -23.83
CA ARG A 113 -3.15 7.58 -22.96
C ARG A 113 -2.90 9.06 -23.19
N GLN A 114 -2.41 9.73 -22.16
CA GLN A 114 -1.88 11.08 -22.31
C GLN A 114 -0.73 11.11 -23.32
N ALA A 115 -0.69 12.14 -24.18
CA ALA A 115 0.41 12.31 -25.13
C ALA A 115 1.77 12.46 -24.43
N VAL A 116 1.81 13.20 -23.33
CA VAL A 116 2.96 13.37 -22.45
C VAL A 116 2.62 12.80 -21.08
N PRO A 117 3.11 11.61 -20.71
CA PRO A 117 2.81 10.98 -19.43
C PRO A 117 3.05 11.90 -18.22
N GLY A 118 2.11 11.91 -17.28
CA GLY A 118 2.20 12.68 -16.04
C GLY A 118 1.96 14.19 -16.20
N SER A 119 1.61 14.66 -17.40
CA SER A 119 1.47 16.10 -17.67
C SER A 119 0.18 16.71 -17.11
N ALA A 120 -0.90 15.95 -16.98
CA ALA A 120 -2.14 16.42 -16.36
C ALA A 120 -2.33 15.92 -14.93
N SER A 121 -1.77 14.76 -14.58
CA SER A 121 -1.92 14.20 -13.25
C SER A 121 -0.73 13.35 -12.80
N PRO A 122 -0.34 13.41 -11.51
CA PRO A 122 0.61 12.46 -10.94
C PRO A 122 0.00 11.07 -10.64
N ILE A 123 -1.28 10.85 -10.93
CA ILE A 123 -2.02 9.61 -10.68
C ILE A 123 -2.26 8.88 -12.01
N LEU A 124 -1.78 7.64 -12.09
CA LEU A 124 -2.02 6.71 -13.19
C LEU A 124 -2.98 5.60 -12.76
N VAL A 125 -4.03 5.34 -13.53
CA VAL A 125 -4.98 4.25 -13.31
C VAL A 125 -4.76 3.17 -14.38
N SER A 126 -4.48 1.94 -13.94
CA SER A 126 -4.30 0.78 -14.83
C SER A 126 -5.63 0.09 -15.12
N ILE A 127 -5.86 -0.30 -16.37
CA ILE A 127 -7.01 -1.09 -16.81
C ILE A 127 -6.59 -2.55 -17.08
N PRO A 128 -7.25 -3.56 -16.48
CA PRO A 128 -6.77 -4.95 -16.42
C PRO A 128 -7.11 -5.76 -17.68
N PHE A 129 -6.62 -5.33 -18.84
CA PHE A 129 -6.92 -5.97 -20.13
C PHE A 129 -6.51 -7.45 -20.21
N THR A 130 -5.44 -7.84 -19.54
CA THR A 130 -4.99 -9.24 -19.47
C THR A 130 -6.00 -10.09 -18.71
N THR A 131 -6.57 -9.57 -17.62
CA THR A 131 -7.65 -10.21 -16.89
C THR A 131 -8.91 -10.29 -17.72
N TRP A 132 -9.38 -9.20 -18.33
CA TRP A 132 -10.54 -9.25 -19.22
C TRP A 132 -10.38 -10.27 -20.36
N GLN A 133 -9.18 -10.33 -20.93
CA GLN A 133 -8.86 -11.30 -21.97
C GLN A 133 -8.79 -12.75 -21.47
N ALA A 134 -8.40 -12.96 -20.22
CA ALA A 134 -8.36 -14.29 -19.60
C ALA A 134 -9.76 -14.89 -19.45
N TYR A 135 -10.75 -14.03 -19.20
CA TYR A 135 -12.17 -14.39 -19.07
C TYR A 135 -12.95 -14.34 -20.39
N ASN A 136 -12.36 -13.83 -21.47
CA ASN A 136 -13.01 -13.74 -22.77
C ASN A 136 -13.25 -15.14 -23.37
N ARG A 137 -14.50 -15.46 -23.71
CA ARG A 137 -14.99 -16.76 -24.25
C ARG A 137 -15.55 -16.64 -25.66
N ALA A 138 -15.30 -15.55 -26.37
CA ALA A 138 -15.78 -15.37 -27.74
C ALA A 138 -15.28 -16.53 -28.63
N GLY A 139 -16.22 -17.30 -29.21
CA GLY A 139 -15.91 -18.33 -30.20
C GLY A 139 -16.45 -19.74 -29.89
N VAL A 140 -15.94 -20.43 -28.87
CA VAL A 140 -16.20 -21.88 -28.64
C VAL A 140 -16.06 -22.27 -27.14
N PRO A 141 -16.79 -23.29 -26.64
CA PRO A 141 -16.49 -23.94 -25.35
C PRO A 141 -15.01 -24.39 -25.27
N GLY A 142 -14.30 -24.04 -24.17
CA GLY A 142 -12.87 -24.29 -23.97
C GLY A 142 -11.94 -23.09 -24.26
N GLU A 143 -12.42 -22.01 -24.88
CA GLU A 143 -11.55 -20.93 -25.42
C GLU A 143 -11.22 -19.76 -24.47
N SER A 144 -11.09 -20.01 -23.17
CA SER A 144 -10.55 -19.04 -22.20
C SER A 144 -9.52 -19.71 -21.29
N VAL A 145 -8.60 -18.95 -20.70
CA VAL A 145 -7.60 -19.54 -19.78
C VAL A 145 -8.14 -19.85 -18.38
N TYR A 146 -9.36 -19.38 -18.06
CA TYR A 146 -9.90 -19.31 -16.69
C TYR A 146 -10.20 -20.67 -16.03
N TRP A 147 -10.77 -21.63 -16.75
CA TRP A 147 -11.35 -22.82 -16.11
C TRP A 147 -10.28 -23.84 -15.69
N THR A 148 -9.74 -23.67 -14.48
CA THR A 148 -8.57 -24.39 -13.95
C THR A 148 -8.63 -25.91 -14.09
N GLU A 149 -9.81 -26.52 -13.91
CA GLU A 149 -9.99 -27.98 -13.96
C GLU A 149 -10.51 -28.53 -15.29
N GLN A 150 -10.70 -27.67 -16.30
CA GLN A 150 -11.11 -28.11 -17.64
C GLN A 150 -9.87 -28.52 -18.45
N PRO A 151 -9.70 -29.81 -18.78
CA PRO A 151 -8.52 -30.27 -19.52
C PRO A 151 -8.46 -29.70 -20.95
N ASP A 152 -9.58 -29.18 -21.46
CA ASP A 152 -9.74 -28.57 -22.77
C ASP A 152 -9.64 -27.03 -22.76
N ARG A 153 -9.30 -26.41 -21.62
CA ARG A 153 -9.08 -24.95 -21.58
C ARG A 153 -7.93 -24.53 -22.50
N ALA A 154 -8.03 -23.33 -23.04
CA ALA A 154 -6.93 -22.72 -23.77
C ALA A 154 -5.75 -22.40 -22.83
N ALA A 155 -4.53 -22.76 -23.25
CA ALA A 155 -3.30 -22.26 -22.62
C ALA A 155 -2.83 -20.93 -23.26
N ARG A 156 -3.41 -20.56 -24.39
CA ARG A 156 -2.99 -19.43 -25.24
C ARG A 156 -4.22 -18.74 -25.81
N VAL A 157 -4.31 -17.42 -25.65
CA VAL A 157 -5.43 -16.62 -26.19
C VAL A 157 -4.91 -15.32 -26.83
N THR A 158 -5.36 -15.00 -28.03
CA THR A 158 -4.93 -13.79 -28.77
C THR A 158 -5.85 -12.61 -28.52
N PHE A 159 -5.30 -11.40 -28.39
CA PHE A 159 -6.05 -10.14 -28.42
C PHE A 159 -6.62 -9.82 -29.82
N ASP A 160 -6.25 -10.59 -30.85
CA ASP A 160 -6.80 -10.48 -32.22
C ASP A 160 -8.11 -11.26 -32.38
N ARG A 161 -9.00 -11.11 -31.41
CA ARG A 161 -10.32 -11.76 -31.41
C ARG A 161 -11.39 -10.81 -30.85
N PRO A 162 -12.66 -10.98 -31.26
CA PRO A 162 -13.75 -10.14 -30.80
C PRO A 162 -13.96 -10.15 -29.29
N GLY A 163 -14.60 -9.08 -28.79
CA GLY A 163 -14.88 -8.91 -27.36
C GLY A 163 -13.64 -8.51 -26.56
N GLY A 164 -13.47 -9.10 -25.37
CA GLY A 164 -12.33 -8.79 -24.48
C GLY A 164 -12.51 -7.52 -23.66
N GLY A 165 -13.75 -7.06 -23.51
CA GLY A 165 -14.14 -6.03 -22.55
C GLY A 165 -14.36 -6.58 -21.13
N PRO A 166 -14.80 -5.74 -20.18
CA PRO A 166 -14.99 -6.15 -18.80
C PRO A 166 -15.97 -7.32 -18.66
N PRO A 167 -15.78 -8.16 -17.63
CA PRO A 167 -16.73 -9.21 -17.27
C PRO A 167 -18.09 -8.60 -16.86
N PRO A 168 -19.18 -9.39 -16.83
CA PRO A 168 -20.53 -8.90 -16.54
C PRO A 168 -20.66 -8.05 -15.27
N GLU A 169 -19.87 -8.38 -14.24
CA GLU A 169 -19.89 -7.74 -12.93
C GLU A 169 -19.24 -6.35 -12.93
N ARG A 170 -18.36 -6.06 -13.89
CA ARG A 170 -17.74 -4.74 -14.11
C ARG A 170 -17.11 -4.15 -12.84
N TRP A 171 -16.21 -4.91 -12.22
CA TRP A 171 -15.56 -4.56 -10.95
C TRP A 171 -14.83 -3.22 -10.97
N GLU A 172 -14.38 -2.78 -12.15
CA GLU A 172 -13.66 -1.53 -12.29
C GLU A 172 -14.57 -0.29 -12.28
N ASP A 173 -15.83 -0.44 -12.72
CA ASP A 173 -16.71 0.66 -13.12
C ASP A 173 -16.91 1.71 -12.01
N GLY A 174 -17.13 1.28 -10.77
CA GLY A 174 -17.48 2.15 -9.66
C GLY A 174 -16.41 3.21 -9.38
N LEU A 175 -15.13 2.82 -9.29
CA LEU A 175 -14.04 3.78 -9.10
C LEU A 175 -13.84 4.65 -10.34
N LEU A 176 -13.84 4.04 -11.54
CA LEU A 176 -13.63 4.77 -12.79
C LEU A 176 -14.62 5.92 -12.96
N ARG A 177 -15.89 5.71 -12.60
CA ARG A 177 -16.97 6.70 -12.69
C ARG A 177 -17.04 7.64 -11.49
N TRP A 178 -16.43 7.29 -10.36
CA TRP A 178 -16.37 8.14 -9.18
C TRP A 178 -15.28 9.21 -9.27
N LEU A 179 -14.11 8.90 -9.85
CA LEU A 179 -12.92 9.78 -9.86
C LEU A 179 -13.21 11.20 -10.36
N GLY A 180 -13.83 11.34 -11.53
CA GLY A 180 -14.16 12.64 -12.12
C GLY A 180 -15.10 13.48 -11.25
N PRO A 181 -16.31 13.00 -10.92
CA PRO A 181 -17.23 13.68 -10.01
C PRO A 181 -16.66 13.96 -8.62
N ALA A 182 -15.74 13.12 -8.14
CA ALA A 182 -15.04 13.30 -6.87
C ALA A 182 -13.95 14.38 -6.90
N GLY A 183 -13.64 14.95 -8.06
CA GLY A 183 -12.67 16.04 -8.24
C GLY A 183 -11.25 15.58 -8.60
N TYR A 184 -11.05 14.32 -8.96
CA TYR A 184 -9.74 13.78 -9.34
C TYR A 184 -9.53 13.84 -10.85
N THR A 185 -8.49 14.55 -11.26
CA THR A 185 -7.90 14.37 -12.60
C THR A 185 -6.90 13.22 -12.53
N VAL A 186 -7.02 12.25 -13.43
CA VAL A 186 -6.13 11.08 -13.51
C VAL A 186 -5.77 10.81 -14.97
N GLU A 187 -4.69 10.07 -15.18
CA GLU A 187 -4.34 9.51 -16.49
C GLU A 187 -4.54 7.99 -16.46
N TYR A 188 -4.79 7.39 -17.62
CA TYR A 188 -5.09 5.96 -17.74
C TYR A 188 -4.06 5.26 -18.62
N CYS A 189 -3.80 3.98 -18.31
CA CYS A 189 -3.05 3.08 -19.18
C CYS A 189 -3.72 1.70 -19.27
N SER A 190 -3.38 0.93 -20.29
CA SER A 190 -3.57 -0.52 -20.24
C SER A 190 -2.58 -1.11 -19.25
N GLY A 191 -2.93 -2.18 -18.54
CA GLY A 191 -1.96 -2.93 -17.74
C GLY A 191 -0.75 -3.41 -18.57
N LEU A 192 -0.95 -3.64 -19.88
CA LEU A 192 0.13 -3.98 -20.81
C LEU A 192 1.11 -2.83 -21.09
N ASP A 193 0.75 -1.59 -20.76
CA ASP A 193 1.64 -0.42 -20.88
C ASP A 193 2.51 -0.23 -19.62
N LEU A 194 2.36 -1.05 -18.57
CA LEU A 194 3.11 -0.91 -17.33
C LEU A 194 4.60 -1.27 -17.55
N ASP A 195 5.40 -0.24 -17.79
CA ASP A 195 6.85 -0.32 -17.93
C ASP A 195 7.56 0.75 -17.07
N PRO A 196 8.87 0.58 -16.79
CA PRO A 196 9.61 1.53 -15.94
C PRO A 196 9.65 2.96 -16.49
N GLY A 197 9.66 3.13 -17.82
CA GLY A 197 9.66 4.42 -18.50
C GLY A 197 8.35 5.16 -18.27
N LEU A 198 7.20 4.51 -18.48
CA LEU A 198 5.89 5.09 -18.20
C LEU A 198 5.75 5.45 -16.71
N LEU A 199 6.01 4.50 -15.82
CA LEU A 199 5.79 4.67 -14.38
C LEU A 199 6.63 5.80 -13.77
N SER A 200 7.80 6.10 -14.36
CA SER A 200 8.69 7.17 -13.87
C SER A 200 8.07 8.57 -13.91
N ALA A 201 7.02 8.78 -14.72
CA ALA A 201 6.32 10.07 -14.83
C ALA A 201 5.29 10.31 -13.71
N TYR A 202 4.95 9.28 -12.91
CA TYR A 202 3.86 9.33 -11.96
C TYR A 202 4.34 9.22 -10.51
N ARG A 203 3.47 9.62 -9.57
CA ARG A 203 3.69 9.45 -8.13
C ARG A 203 2.86 8.32 -7.55
N LEU A 204 1.69 8.06 -8.14
CA LEU A 204 0.75 7.05 -7.67
C LEU A 204 0.25 6.21 -8.85
N LEU A 205 0.41 4.89 -8.73
CA LEU A 205 -0.29 3.91 -9.54
C LEU A 205 -1.53 3.42 -8.79
N VAL A 206 -2.68 3.40 -9.46
CA VAL A 206 -3.94 2.86 -8.94
C VAL A 206 -4.31 1.61 -9.74
N VAL A 207 -4.52 0.51 -9.03
CA VAL A 207 -5.06 -0.75 -9.55
C VAL A 207 -6.38 -1.00 -8.84
N ASN A 208 -7.43 -1.33 -9.59
CA ASN A 208 -8.80 -1.34 -9.08
C ASN A 208 -9.59 -2.50 -9.68
N GLY A 209 -10.57 -3.00 -8.93
CA GLY A 209 -11.47 -4.05 -9.40
C GLY A 209 -10.79 -5.41 -9.34
N HIS A 210 -10.71 -6.10 -10.48
CA HIS A 210 -10.13 -7.43 -10.58
C HIS A 210 -8.97 -7.46 -11.58
N ASP A 211 -7.74 -7.49 -11.06
CA ASP A 211 -6.51 -7.46 -11.85
C ASP A 211 -5.61 -8.68 -11.56
N GLU A 212 -6.03 -9.85 -12.03
CA GLU A 212 -5.50 -11.17 -11.67
C GLU A 212 -4.29 -11.63 -12.49
N TYR A 213 -4.19 -11.28 -13.78
CA TYR A 213 -3.21 -11.86 -14.72
C TYR A 213 -2.10 -10.89 -15.08
N TRP A 214 -0.89 -11.13 -14.59
CA TRP A 214 0.24 -10.22 -14.71
C TRP A 214 1.44 -10.88 -15.36
N SER A 215 2.09 -10.17 -16.28
CA SER A 215 3.38 -10.63 -16.82
C SER A 215 4.53 -10.26 -15.89
N ALA A 216 5.64 -11.00 -15.96
CA ALA A 216 6.81 -10.69 -15.15
C ALA A 216 7.35 -9.27 -15.34
N PRO A 217 7.49 -8.74 -16.58
CA PRO A 217 7.90 -7.36 -16.77
C PRO A 217 6.95 -6.32 -16.14
N MET A 218 5.62 -6.54 -16.19
CA MET A 218 4.64 -5.64 -15.56
C MET A 218 4.83 -5.61 -14.04
N ARG A 219 4.96 -6.79 -13.43
CA ARG A 219 5.17 -6.93 -11.98
C ARG A 219 6.50 -6.30 -11.56
N ASP A 220 7.58 -6.55 -12.29
CA ASP A 220 8.90 -5.99 -12.02
C ASP A 220 8.88 -4.46 -12.07
N ALA A 221 8.24 -3.88 -13.09
CA ALA A 221 8.10 -2.43 -13.23
C ALA A 221 7.39 -1.80 -12.03
N CYS A 222 6.30 -2.42 -11.55
CA CYS A 222 5.55 -1.93 -10.38
C CYS A 222 6.35 -2.08 -9.08
N GLU A 223 7.01 -3.22 -8.88
CA GLU A 223 7.86 -3.42 -7.71
C GLU A 223 9.03 -2.44 -7.65
N ASP A 224 9.66 -2.14 -8.80
CA ASP A 224 10.73 -1.16 -8.92
C ASP A 224 10.24 0.28 -8.74
N PHE A 225 9.08 0.61 -9.30
CA PHE A 225 8.43 1.90 -9.11
C PHE A 225 8.23 2.19 -7.62
N ALA A 226 7.65 1.24 -6.88
CA ALA A 226 7.48 1.37 -5.44
C ALA A 226 8.83 1.51 -4.73
N ARG A 227 9.80 0.64 -5.04
CA ARG A 227 11.15 0.66 -4.44
C ARG A 227 11.83 2.04 -4.59
N ARG A 228 11.64 2.71 -5.72
CA ARG A 228 12.24 4.02 -6.04
C ARG A 228 11.49 5.23 -5.46
N GLY A 229 10.31 5.03 -4.88
CA GLY A 229 9.54 6.10 -4.22
C GLY A 229 8.19 6.40 -4.85
N GLY A 230 7.80 5.67 -5.90
CA GLY A 230 6.42 5.62 -6.35
C GLY A 230 5.50 4.99 -5.31
N ASN A 231 4.23 5.37 -5.30
CA ASN A 231 3.23 4.78 -4.43
C ASN A 231 2.26 3.93 -5.23
N ILE A 232 1.70 2.88 -4.62
CA ILE A 232 0.68 2.04 -5.27
C ILE A 232 -0.54 1.93 -4.35
N ALA A 233 -1.72 2.11 -4.91
CA ALA A 233 -2.99 1.87 -4.23
C ALA A 233 -3.75 0.77 -4.96
N PHE A 234 -3.93 -0.36 -4.28
CA PHE A 234 -4.77 -1.47 -4.71
C PHE A 234 -6.16 -1.31 -4.10
N PHE A 235 -7.15 -0.97 -4.92
CA PHE A 235 -8.58 -1.07 -4.62
C PHE A 235 -9.13 -2.33 -5.29
N SER A 236 -8.42 -3.44 -5.09
CA SER A 236 -8.55 -4.70 -5.83
C SER A 236 -8.39 -5.89 -4.87
N GLY A 237 -8.84 -7.07 -5.31
CA GLY A 237 -8.64 -8.37 -4.66
C GLY A 237 -8.29 -9.43 -5.70
N ASN A 238 -7.77 -10.57 -5.29
CA ASN A 238 -7.17 -11.58 -6.17
C ASN A 238 -6.17 -10.95 -7.16
N THR A 239 -5.36 -10.03 -6.63
CA THR A 239 -4.53 -9.17 -7.47
C THR A 239 -3.20 -9.85 -7.79
N CYS A 240 -2.81 -9.85 -9.07
CA CYS A 240 -1.54 -10.43 -9.53
C CYS A 240 -1.38 -11.90 -9.10
N TRP A 241 -2.44 -12.70 -9.20
CA TRP A 241 -2.46 -14.12 -8.81
C TRP A 241 -1.77 -15.03 -9.81
N TRP A 242 -2.04 -14.85 -11.11
CA TRP A 242 -1.44 -15.66 -12.17
C TRP A 242 -0.28 -14.95 -12.85
N GLN A 243 0.83 -15.67 -13.00
CA GLN A 243 1.88 -15.28 -13.93
C GLN A 243 1.46 -15.64 -15.36
N ILE A 244 1.52 -14.65 -16.25
CA ILE A 244 1.32 -14.84 -17.69
C ILE A 244 2.57 -14.48 -18.49
N ARG A 245 2.63 -14.92 -19.74
CA ARG A 245 3.58 -14.42 -20.74
C ARG A 245 2.84 -13.79 -21.91
N MET A 246 3.46 -12.79 -22.51
CA MET A 246 3.02 -12.19 -23.76
C MET A 246 3.94 -12.62 -24.90
N GLU A 247 3.37 -13.26 -25.92
CA GLU A 247 4.02 -13.62 -27.16
C GLU A 247 3.40 -12.80 -28.30
N GLY A 248 3.97 -11.61 -28.51
CA GLY A 248 3.32 -10.58 -29.32
C GLY A 248 1.97 -10.21 -28.72
N ARG A 249 0.88 -10.46 -29.45
CA ARG A 249 -0.51 -10.21 -29.00
C ARG A 249 -1.21 -11.45 -28.43
N THR A 250 -0.46 -12.53 -28.20
CA THR A 250 -0.98 -13.76 -27.57
C THR A 250 -0.60 -13.79 -26.10
N MET A 251 -1.58 -13.90 -25.21
CA MET A 251 -1.40 -14.16 -23.79
C MET A 251 -1.32 -15.67 -23.55
N VAL A 252 -0.33 -16.10 -22.77
CA VAL A 252 -0.03 -17.50 -22.48
C VAL A 252 -0.08 -17.75 -20.98
N CYS A 253 -0.81 -18.80 -20.57
CA CYS A 253 -0.95 -19.24 -19.19
C CYS A 253 -1.19 -20.76 -19.13
N HIS A 254 -0.14 -21.51 -18.83
CA HIS A 254 -0.17 -22.97 -18.77
C HIS A 254 -0.73 -23.51 -17.46
N ARG A 255 -0.73 -22.74 -16.35
CA ARG A 255 -1.18 -23.11 -14.98
C ARG A 255 -0.67 -24.43 -14.42
N ASP A 256 0.25 -25.08 -15.11
CA ASP A 256 0.87 -26.33 -14.74
C ASP A 256 2.32 -26.25 -15.22
N PRO A 257 3.30 -26.33 -14.32
CA PRO A 257 4.71 -26.25 -14.69
C PRO A 257 5.14 -27.40 -15.62
N LEU A 258 4.46 -28.55 -15.59
CA LEU A 258 4.78 -29.68 -16.47
C LEU A 258 4.28 -29.48 -17.91
N ALA A 259 3.24 -28.67 -18.08
CA ALA A 259 2.66 -28.34 -19.38
C ALA A 259 3.31 -27.10 -20.03
N ASP A 260 4.11 -26.35 -19.27
CA ASP A 260 4.75 -25.13 -19.72
C ASP A 260 6.06 -25.45 -20.49
N PRO A 261 6.18 -25.11 -21.78
CA PRO A 261 7.35 -25.44 -22.59
C PRO A 261 8.58 -24.57 -22.31
N VAL A 262 8.46 -23.58 -21.42
CA VAL A 262 9.57 -22.68 -21.06
C VAL A 262 10.31 -23.22 -19.84
N ASP A 263 11.57 -23.60 -20.05
CA ASP A 263 12.42 -24.21 -19.00
C ASP A 263 12.87 -23.23 -17.91
N ASP A 264 12.78 -21.91 -18.12
CA ASP A 264 13.16 -20.92 -17.11
C ASP A 264 12.10 -20.86 -15.98
N PRO A 265 12.45 -21.29 -14.75
CA PRO A 265 11.52 -21.29 -13.60
C PRO A 265 10.87 -19.94 -13.33
N ALA A 266 11.60 -18.85 -13.55
CA ALA A 266 11.12 -17.50 -13.28
C ALA A 266 10.07 -17.04 -14.30
N LEU A 267 9.98 -17.72 -15.45
CA LEU A 267 9.04 -17.41 -16.53
C LEU A 267 7.88 -18.40 -16.61
N THR A 268 7.87 -19.47 -15.81
CA THR A 268 6.77 -20.45 -15.76
C THR A 268 5.44 -19.78 -15.43
N THR A 269 4.37 -20.14 -16.15
CA THR A 269 3.05 -19.50 -16.05
C THR A 269 2.12 -20.26 -15.12
N VAL A 270 2.36 -20.10 -13.83
CA VAL A 270 1.60 -20.70 -12.70
C VAL A 270 1.12 -19.59 -11.76
N GLU A 271 0.50 -19.92 -10.62
CA GLU A 271 0.30 -18.91 -9.58
C GLU A 271 1.66 -18.36 -9.15
N TRP A 272 1.75 -17.07 -8.90
CA TRP A 272 3.01 -16.42 -8.54
C TRP A 272 3.67 -17.02 -7.29
N SER A 273 2.86 -17.51 -6.37
CA SER A 273 3.30 -18.16 -5.13
C SER A 273 3.68 -19.64 -5.28
N SER A 274 3.35 -20.28 -6.41
CA SER A 274 3.59 -21.70 -6.66
C SER A 274 5.00 -21.94 -7.19
N ALA A 275 5.55 -23.12 -6.89
CA ALA A 275 6.76 -23.60 -7.52
C ALA A 275 6.53 -23.77 -9.03
N PRO A 276 7.50 -23.45 -9.89
CA PRO A 276 8.88 -23.10 -9.54
C PRO A 276 9.16 -21.59 -9.48
N VAL A 277 8.11 -20.75 -9.47
CA VAL A 277 8.24 -19.27 -9.46
C VAL A 277 8.54 -18.76 -8.05
N ASP A 278 7.85 -19.30 -7.03
CA ASP A 278 8.09 -19.03 -5.60
C ASP A 278 8.18 -17.53 -5.23
N ARG A 279 7.38 -16.68 -5.91
CA ARG A 279 7.37 -15.22 -5.75
C ARG A 279 5.98 -14.73 -5.33
N PRO A 280 5.55 -14.97 -4.09
CA PRO A 280 4.18 -14.69 -3.66
C PRO A 280 3.78 -13.22 -3.82
N GLU A 281 2.51 -12.99 -4.09
CA GLU A 281 1.89 -11.68 -4.36
C GLU A 281 2.09 -10.73 -3.19
N ASN A 282 2.13 -11.27 -1.96
CA ASN A 282 2.40 -10.54 -0.71
C ASN A 282 3.60 -9.60 -0.81
N THR A 283 4.64 -9.96 -1.58
CA THR A 283 5.82 -9.10 -1.74
C THR A 283 5.53 -7.81 -2.51
N LEU A 284 4.57 -7.81 -3.43
CA LEU A 284 4.10 -6.63 -4.16
C LEU A 284 2.91 -5.95 -3.44
N THR A 285 1.90 -6.73 -3.05
CA THR A 285 0.58 -6.21 -2.64
C THR A 285 0.38 -6.18 -1.12
N GLY A 286 1.25 -6.84 -0.36
CA GLY A 286 1.18 -6.99 1.10
C GLY A 286 0.22 -8.08 1.59
N VAL A 287 -0.58 -8.67 0.70
CA VAL A 287 -1.61 -9.67 1.00
C VAL A 287 -1.69 -10.70 -0.14
N SER A 288 -2.42 -11.79 0.01
CA SER A 288 -2.61 -12.76 -1.08
C SER A 288 -3.97 -13.45 -0.97
N PHE A 289 -4.51 -13.86 -2.12
CA PHE A 289 -5.72 -14.66 -2.21
C PHE A 289 -5.57 -16.02 -1.50
N ARG A 290 -4.33 -16.53 -1.30
CA ARG A 290 -4.06 -17.77 -0.52
C ARG A 290 -4.70 -17.77 0.88
N ASN A 291 -4.73 -16.61 1.52
CA ASN A 291 -5.36 -16.42 2.85
C ASN A 291 -6.71 -15.71 2.75
N GLY A 292 -7.09 -15.35 1.53
CA GLY A 292 -8.30 -14.66 1.15
C GLY A 292 -9.55 -15.52 1.16
N ALA A 293 -10.70 -14.89 1.00
CA ALA A 293 -11.99 -15.55 0.80
C ALA A 293 -12.60 -15.23 -0.58
N GLY A 294 -13.43 -16.14 -1.08
CA GLY A 294 -14.14 -16.00 -2.35
C GLY A 294 -15.57 -16.54 -2.25
N ALA A 295 -16.54 -15.77 -2.72
CA ALA A 295 -17.93 -16.20 -2.88
C ALA A 295 -18.28 -16.13 -4.37
N TRP A 296 -18.91 -17.18 -4.90
CA TRP A 296 -19.23 -17.27 -6.33
C TRP A 296 -20.65 -17.74 -6.57
N GLY A 297 -21.15 -17.50 -7.78
CA GLY A 297 -22.46 -17.98 -8.21
C GLY A 297 -23.60 -17.44 -7.33
N PRO A 298 -24.58 -18.29 -6.95
CA PRO A 298 -25.74 -17.86 -6.16
C PRO A 298 -25.39 -17.22 -4.81
N SER A 299 -24.23 -17.57 -4.24
CA SER A 299 -23.83 -17.15 -2.89
C SER A 299 -23.18 -15.77 -2.84
N MET A 300 -22.90 -15.15 -3.99
CA MET A 300 -22.32 -13.79 -3.99
C MET A 300 -23.23 -12.73 -3.35
N ALA A 301 -24.52 -13.01 -3.15
CA ALA A 301 -25.42 -12.07 -2.48
C ALA A 301 -24.94 -11.78 -1.05
N LEU A 302 -24.31 -12.78 -0.44
CA LEU A 302 -23.81 -12.74 0.94
C LEU A 302 -22.68 -11.73 1.12
N MET A 303 -21.99 -11.33 0.05
CA MET A 303 -21.04 -10.20 0.08
C MET A 303 -21.66 -8.94 0.70
N ARG A 304 -22.96 -8.69 0.44
CA ARG A 304 -23.69 -7.51 0.94
C ARG A 304 -23.92 -7.53 2.45
N GLU A 305 -23.72 -8.68 3.09
CA GLU A 305 -23.88 -8.86 4.53
C GLU A 305 -22.55 -8.62 5.27
N GLU A 306 -21.43 -8.66 4.56
CA GLU A 306 -20.10 -8.55 5.15
C GLU A 306 -19.62 -7.11 5.29
N SER A 307 -18.74 -6.88 6.27
CA SER A 307 -18.12 -5.58 6.52
C SER A 307 -16.72 -5.76 7.10
N TYR A 308 -15.85 -4.78 6.86
CA TYR A 308 -14.58 -4.69 7.58
C TYR A 308 -14.81 -4.38 9.06
N THR A 309 -13.89 -4.81 9.92
CA THR A 309 -13.74 -4.36 11.31
C THR A 309 -12.46 -3.54 11.45
N VAL A 310 -12.55 -2.31 11.93
CA VAL A 310 -11.40 -1.40 12.10
C VAL A 310 -10.45 -1.93 13.17
N ARG A 311 -9.16 -1.97 12.87
CA ARG A 311 -8.09 -2.43 13.79
C ARG A 311 -7.10 -1.34 14.19
N PHE A 312 -7.06 -0.23 13.45
CA PHE A 312 -6.21 0.92 13.77
C PHE A 312 -6.82 2.25 13.28
N ALA A 313 -7.88 2.71 13.94
CA ALA A 313 -8.63 3.93 13.62
C ALA A 313 -7.82 5.22 13.74
N GLY A 314 -6.78 5.25 14.58
CA GLY A 314 -5.88 6.41 14.74
C GLY A 314 -4.93 6.63 13.56
N HIS A 315 -4.92 5.75 12.57
CA HIS A 315 -4.09 5.85 11.38
C HIS A 315 -4.67 6.85 10.38
N TRP A 316 -3.82 7.58 9.64
CA TRP A 316 -4.23 8.67 8.73
C TRP A 316 -5.23 8.23 7.65
N VAL A 317 -5.24 6.95 7.28
CA VAL A 317 -6.19 6.38 6.32
C VAL A 317 -7.64 6.59 6.76
N PHE A 318 -7.90 6.59 8.08
CA PHE A 318 -9.23 6.79 8.66
C PHE A 318 -9.50 8.24 9.08
N GLU A 319 -8.61 9.19 8.77
CA GLU A 319 -8.81 10.59 9.13
C GLU A 319 -10.14 11.13 8.57
N GLY A 320 -10.94 11.77 9.43
CA GLY A 320 -12.24 12.34 9.04
C GLY A 320 -13.37 11.31 8.84
N THR A 321 -13.17 10.03 9.15
CA THR A 321 -14.23 9.01 9.11
C THR A 321 -15.09 8.97 10.37
N GLY A 322 -14.52 9.38 11.51
CA GLY A 322 -15.17 9.29 12.84
C GLY A 322 -15.16 7.88 13.44
N LEU A 323 -14.52 6.91 12.79
CA LEU A 323 -14.43 5.52 13.28
C LEU A 323 -13.50 5.38 14.48
N THR A 324 -13.73 4.31 15.23
CA THR A 324 -12.93 3.82 16.36
C THR A 324 -12.54 2.36 16.16
N ASP A 325 -11.54 1.87 16.91
CA ASP A 325 -11.12 0.47 16.83
C ASP A 325 -12.29 -0.45 17.23
N GLY A 326 -12.63 -1.41 16.35
CA GLY A 326 -13.76 -2.32 16.52
C GLY A 326 -15.02 -1.95 15.74
N ASP A 327 -15.13 -0.72 15.21
CA ASP A 327 -16.26 -0.33 14.36
C ASP A 327 -16.29 -1.12 13.05
N LYS A 328 -17.50 -1.32 12.51
CA LYS A 328 -17.71 -1.93 11.21
C LYS A 328 -17.93 -0.88 10.13
N PHE A 329 -17.42 -1.10 8.92
CA PHE A 329 -17.63 -0.21 7.77
C PHE A 329 -17.53 -0.95 6.43
N GLY A 330 -17.94 -0.28 5.35
CA GLY A 330 -17.81 -0.80 3.99
C GLY A 330 -18.68 -2.03 3.78
N GLN A 331 -19.92 -1.99 4.26
CA GLN A 331 -20.84 -3.11 4.09
C GLN A 331 -21.06 -3.37 2.60
N GLY A 332 -20.86 -4.62 2.16
CA GLY A 332 -20.93 -4.97 0.74
C GLY A 332 -19.67 -4.72 -0.08
N ALA A 333 -18.62 -4.14 0.51
CA ALA A 333 -17.34 -3.94 -0.17
C ALA A 333 -16.56 -5.25 -0.32
N LEU A 334 -16.81 -6.23 0.57
CA LEU A 334 -16.08 -7.48 0.64
C LEU A 334 -16.61 -8.50 -0.37
N GLY A 335 -15.78 -8.78 -1.36
CA GLY A 335 -15.98 -9.80 -2.38
C GLY A 335 -15.81 -9.22 -3.78
N TYR A 336 -16.13 -9.95 -4.86
CA TYR A 336 -16.42 -11.38 -4.85
C TYR A 336 -15.26 -12.23 -4.35
N GLU A 337 -14.04 -11.69 -4.44
CA GLU A 337 -12.83 -12.19 -3.81
C GLU A 337 -12.17 -11.13 -2.92
N THR A 338 -11.40 -11.61 -1.94
CA THR A 338 -10.67 -10.82 -0.95
C THR A 338 -9.27 -11.38 -0.79
N ASP A 339 -8.31 -10.54 -0.39
CA ASP A 339 -6.94 -10.94 -0.10
C ASP A 339 -6.64 -10.76 1.38
N ALA A 340 -5.71 -11.56 1.93
CA ALA A 340 -5.28 -11.39 3.31
C ALA A 340 -3.79 -11.65 3.53
N ALA A 341 -3.26 -10.98 4.55
CA ALA A 341 -1.98 -11.32 5.16
C ALA A 341 -2.23 -12.29 6.32
N GLU A 342 -1.32 -13.24 6.52
CA GLU A 342 -1.28 -14.01 7.76
C GLU A 342 -0.87 -13.10 8.94
N PHE A 343 -1.66 -13.09 10.00
CA PHE A 343 -1.40 -12.32 11.21
C PHE A 343 -1.72 -13.10 12.48
N GLU A 344 -1.18 -12.64 13.60
CA GLU A 344 -1.47 -13.12 14.96
C GLU A 344 -1.94 -11.97 15.85
N GLU A 345 -2.68 -12.29 16.92
CA GLU A 345 -3.16 -11.31 17.89
C GLU A 345 -2.12 -11.08 19.00
N VAL A 346 -1.51 -9.90 19.03
CA VAL A 346 -0.57 -9.48 20.07
C VAL A 346 -1.27 -8.47 20.98
N LEU A 347 -1.70 -8.94 22.16
CA LEU A 347 -2.48 -8.14 23.12
C LEU A 347 -3.74 -7.49 22.50
N GLY A 348 -4.42 -8.22 21.60
CA GLY A 348 -5.64 -7.78 20.90
C GLY A 348 -5.40 -6.87 19.70
N VAL A 349 -4.14 -6.73 19.26
CA VAL A 349 -3.76 -5.98 18.06
C VAL A 349 -3.20 -6.96 17.02
N PRO A 350 -3.64 -6.92 15.75
CA PRO A 350 -3.15 -7.82 14.74
C PRO A 350 -1.72 -7.46 14.34
N ARG A 351 -0.84 -8.46 14.25
CA ARG A 351 0.54 -8.32 13.78
C ARG A 351 0.85 -9.38 12.74
N VAL A 352 1.32 -8.97 11.56
CA VAL A 352 1.68 -9.92 10.49
C VAL A 352 2.81 -10.87 10.91
N THR A 353 2.68 -12.14 10.53
CA THR A 353 3.64 -13.21 10.89
C THR A 353 4.88 -13.20 10.01
N CYS A 354 4.77 -12.61 8.83
CA CYS A 354 5.76 -12.60 7.74
C CYS A 354 6.05 -13.98 7.09
N ARG A 355 5.37 -15.07 7.52
CA ARG A 355 5.67 -16.43 7.01
C ARG A 355 5.14 -16.65 5.59
N ASP A 356 4.08 -15.94 5.21
CA ASP A 356 3.47 -15.99 3.88
C ASP A 356 4.16 -15.06 2.86
N GLY A 357 5.20 -14.32 3.28
CA GLY A 357 5.89 -13.32 2.46
C GLY A 357 5.39 -11.89 2.67
N THR A 358 4.40 -11.66 3.55
CA THR A 358 3.94 -10.31 3.91
C THR A 358 5.09 -9.51 4.54
N PRO A 359 5.39 -8.29 4.06
CA PRO A 359 6.48 -7.48 4.60
C PRO A 359 6.29 -7.15 6.08
N SER A 360 7.37 -7.22 6.86
CA SER A 360 7.32 -6.93 8.31
C SER A 360 6.89 -5.49 8.66
N SER A 361 6.93 -4.57 7.69
CA SER A 361 6.44 -3.19 7.80
C SER A 361 4.93 -3.06 7.56
N PHE A 362 4.23 -4.12 7.19
CA PHE A 362 2.79 -4.10 6.94
C PHE A 362 2.01 -3.78 8.23
N VAL A 363 1.14 -2.78 8.11
CA VAL A 363 0.22 -2.32 9.14
C VAL A 363 -1.18 -2.78 8.75
N VAL A 364 -1.79 -3.60 9.61
CA VAL A 364 -3.16 -4.06 9.47
C VAL A 364 -4.08 -2.96 9.99
N LEU A 365 -4.92 -2.43 9.09
CA LEU A 365 -5.81 -1.30 9.34
C LEU A 365 -7.24 -1.75 9.59
N ALA A 366 -7.71 -2.77 8.87
CA ALA A 366 -8.99 -3.42 9.10
C ALA A 366 -8.96 -4.89 8.68
N THR A 367 -9.81 -5.71 9.28
CA THR A 367 -9.93 -7.14 8.99
C THR A 367 -11.38 -7.58 8.84
N ALA A 368 -11.64 -8.64 8.09
CA ALA A 368 -12.91 -9.37 8.11
C ALA A 368 -12.67 -10.87 8.17
N ASP A 369 -13.41 -11.57 9.04
CA ASP A 369 -13.39 -13.03 9.17
C ASP A 369 -14.44 -13.65 8.27
N LEU A 370 -14.00 -14.18 7.14
CA LEU A 370 -14.86 -14.75 6.09
C LEU A 370 -14.69 -16.26 6.00
N ARG A 371 -14.17 -16.91 7.06
CA ARG A 371 -13.92 -18.36 7.05
C ARG A 371 -15.18 -19.18 6.80
N HIS A 372 -16.33 -18.67 7.22
CA HIS A 372 -17.62 -19.32 7.01
C HIS A 372 -18.02 -19.42 5.52
N TRP A 373 -17.39 -18.66 4.63
CA TRP A 373 -17.60 -18.76 3.18
C TRP A 373 -17.17 -20.12 2.62
N SER A 374 -16.37 -20.91 3.36
CA SER A 374 -16.01 -22.28 2.98
C SER A 374 -17.22 -23.22 2.80
N ALA A 375 -18.41 -22.82 3.26
CA ALA A 375 -19.64 -23.57 3.06
C ALA A 375 -20.20 -23.45 1.62
N TYR A 376 -19.77 -22.45 0.84
CA TYR A 376 -20.33 -22.14 -0.47
C TYR A 376 -19.34 -21.49 -1.46
N GLY A 377 -18.07 -21.43 -1.08
CA GLY A 377 -16.96 -20.85 -1.82
C GLY A 377 -15.64 -21.13 -1.10
N GLN A 378 -14.72 -20.18 -1.10
CA GLN A 378 -13.47 -20.24 -0.34
C GLN A 378 -13.59 -19.42 0.94
N GLY A 379 -13.30 -20.04 2.07
CA GLY A 379 -13.22 -19.36 3.36
C GLY A 379 -11.83 -18.81 3.63
N GLY A 380 -11.76 -17.62 4.23
CA GLY A 380 -10.50 -16.98 4.59
C GLY A 380 -10.73 -15.66 5.30
N TRP A 381 -9.92 -14.65 4.98
CA TRP A 381 -9.99 -13.32 5.57
C TRP A 381 -9.94 -12.24 4.50
N ALA A 382 -10.29 -11.01 4.89
CA ALA A 382 -9.85 -9.81 4.19
C ALA A 382 -8.97 -8.98 5.13
N THR A 383 -7.83 -8.48 4.65
CA THR A 383 -6.91 -7.66 5.45
C THR A 383 -6.54 -6.36 4.75
N MET A 384 -7.26 -5.27 5.05
CA MET A 384 -6.90 -3.93 4.55
C MET A 384 -5.67 -3.42 5.30
N GLY A 385 -4.70 -2.89 4.57
CA GLY A 385 -3.47 -2.38 5.19
C GLY A 385 -2.52 -1.68 4.23
N LEU A 386 -1.34 -1.34 4.75
CA LEU A 386 -0.28 -0.76 3.93
C LEU A 386 1.11 -1.12 4.46
N PHE A 387 2.11 -1.01 3.60
CA PHE A 387 3.50 -1.20 3.96
C PHE A 387 4.43 -0.30 3.15
N THR A 388 5.69 -0.22 3.58
CA THR A 388 6.75 0.46 2.83
C THR A 388 7.53 -0.53 1.97
N ARG A 389 7.67 -0.24 0.68
CA ARG A 389 8.57 -0.95 -0.25
C ARG A 389 9.65 0.01 -0.74
N GLY A 390 10.88 -0.13 -0.25
CA GLY A 390 11.95 0.84 -0.53
C GLY A 390 11.57 2.23 -0.03
N ARG A 391 11.45 3.22 -0.93
CA ARG A 391 11.04 4.59 -0.60
C ARG A 391 9.53 4.84 -0.76
N GLY A 392 8.80 3.91 -1.37
CA GLY A 392 7.38 4.04 -1.68
C GLY A 392 6.46 3.41 -0.64
N THR A 393 5.18 3.77 -0.71
CA THR A 393 4.10 3.20 0.10
C THR A 393 3.15 2.40 -0.79
N VAL A 394 2.80 1.20 -0.34
CA VAL A 394 1.79 0.36 -0.98
C VAL A 394 0.60 0.22 -0.04
N PHE A 395 -0.56 0.71 -0.47
CA PHE A 395 -1.86 0.52 0.20
C PHE A 395 -2.65 -0.57 -0.51
N ASN A 396 -3.39 -1.39 0.26
CA ASN A 396 -4.30 -2.38 -0.29
C ASN A 396 -5.61 -2.45 0.51
N ALA A 397 -6.74 -2.26 -0.19
CA ALA A 397 -8.09 -2.49 0.31
C ALA A 397 -8.36 -3.99 0.53
N ALA A 398 -7.74 -4.85 -0.28
CA ALA A 398 -7.80 -6.30 -0.21
C ALA A 398 -9.18 -6.90 -0.55
N THR A 399 -9.86 -6.29 -1.53
CA THR A 399 -11.14 -6.78 -2.04
C THR A 399 -11.46 -6.23 -3.43
N VAL A 400 -12.11 -7.05 -4.26
CA VAL A 400 -12.47 -6.70 -5.64
C VAL A 400 -13.53 -5.58 -5.71
N ASN A 401 -14.56 -5.62 -4.85
CA ASN A 401 -15.75 -4.79 -4.99
C ASN A 401 -15.63 -3.41 -4.32
N TRP A 402 -14.42 -3.01 -3.92
CA TRP A 402 -14.18 -1.72 -3.24
C TRP A 402 -14.74 -0.55 -4.04
N GLY A 403 -14.35 -0.42 -5.32
CA GLY A 403 -14.75 0.70 -6.18
C GLY A 403 -16.27 0.84 -6.36
N ASN A 404 -17.02 -0.26 -6.36
CA ASN A 404 -18.48 -0.26 -6.50
C ASN A 404 -19.21 0.15 -5.21
N THR A 405 -18.49 0.31 -4.10
CA THR A 405 -19.05 0.71 -2.80
C THR A 405 -18.71 2.15 -2.40
N LEU A 406 -18.18 2.97 -3.31
CA LEU A 406 -17.85 4.38 -3.06
C LEU A 406 -19.05 5.31 -2.77
N HIS A 407 -20.28 4.78 -2.79
CA HIS A 407 -21.45 5.48 -2.26
C HIS A 407 -21.50 5.44 -0.72
N ASP A 408 -20.79 4.52 -0.08
CA ASP A 408 -20.55 4.51 1.36
C ASP A 408 -19.60 5.68 1.72
N PRO A 409 -19.98 6.58 2.64
CA PRO A 409 -19.20 7.77 2.96
C PRO A 409 -17.86 7.46 3.64
N VAL A 410 -17.73 6.32 4.33
CA VAL A 410 -16.47 5.89 4.94
C VAL A 410 -15.52 5.36 3.85
N VAL A 411 -16.02 4.53 2.94
CA VAL A 411 -15.24 4.01 1.79
C VAL A 411 -14.78 5.17 0.88
N ASP A 412 -15.66 6.14 0.60
CA ASP A 412 -15.32 7.39 -0.11
C ASP A 412 -14.20 8.15 0.61
N ARG A 413 -14.35 8.39 1.92
CA ARG A 413 -13.36 9.13 2.72
C ARG A 413 -12.00 8.44 2.74
N ILE A 414 -11.96 7.13 2.96
CA ILE A 414 -10.72 6.33 2.96
C ILE A 414 -10.03 6.43 1.59
N THR A 415 -10.79 6.27 0.50
CA THR A 415 -10.27 6.37 -0.87
C THR A 415 -9.66 7.74 -1.12
N ARG A 416 -10.34 8.82 -0.72
CA ARG A 416 -9.81 10.20 -0.82
C ARG A 416 -8.53 10.38 -0.03
N ASN A 417 -8.48 9.92 1.22
CA ASN A 417 -7.30 10.03 2.07
C ASN A 417 -6.07 9.37 1.40
N VAL A 418 -6.27 8.16 0.84
CA VAL A 418 -5.22 7.41 0.14
C VAL A 418 -4.76 8.13 -1.12
N LEU A 419 -5.68 8.53 -2.00
CA LEU A 419 -5.34 9.26 -3.23
C LEU A 419 -4.64 10.58 -2.93
N ASP A 420 -5.17 11.37 -1.97
CA ASP A 420 -4.63 12.69 -1.62
C ASP A 420 -3.23 12.60 -1.01
N ARG A 421 -2.98 11.61 -0.13
CA ARG A 421 -1.68 11.48 0.52
C ARG A 421 -0.64 10.89 -0.43
N LEU A 422 -0.98 9.84 -1.18
CA LEU A 422 -0.02 9.09 -2.00
C LEU A 422 0.28 9.75 -3.35
N SER A 423 -0.57 10.67 -3.83
CA SER A 423 -0.29 11.47 -5.03
C SER A 423 0.61 12.68 -4.77
N ARG A 424 0.87 13.03 -3.50
CA ARG A 424 1.68 14.20 -3.12
C ARG A 424 3.16 13.83 -2.90
N PRO A 425 4.08 14.81 -2.93
CA PRO A 425 5.46 14.59 -2.48
C PRO A 425 5.53 14.04 -1.06
N ALA A 426 6.46 13.11 -0.82
CA ALA A 426 6.72 12.57 0.51
C ALA A 426 7.01 13.69 1.52
N ARG A 427 6.41 13.60 2.71
CA ARG A 427 6.54 14.60 3.78
C ARG A 427 7.18 14.00 5.01
N THR A 428 7.85 14.83 5.82
CA THR A 428 8.36 14.48 7.15
C THR A 428 7.27 14.68 8.22
N GLU A 429 6.11 14.07 8.00
CA GLU A 429 4.99 14.16 8.94
C GLU A 429 5.13 13.13 10.07
N TRP A 430 4.63 13.49 11.25
CA TRP A 430 4.53 12.57 12.38
C TRP A 430 3.32 11.66 12.22
N GLU A 431 3.54 10.36 12.07
CA GLU A 431 2.49 9.37 11.93
C GLU A 431 2.26 8.65 13.24
N VAL A 432 0.99 8.41 13.57
CA VAL A 432 0.61 7.62 14.74
C VAL A 432 1.00 6.15 14.51
N VAL A 433 1.68 5.56 15.50
CA VAL A 433 2.14 4.15 15.46
C VAL A 433 1.86 3.39 16.74
N GLY A 434 1.08 3.97 17.65
CA GLY A 434 0.81 3.36 18.94
C GLY A 434 -0.22 4.12 19.73
N PRO A 435 -0.72 3.49 20.81
CA PRO A 435 -1.69 4.10 21.70
C PRO A 435 -1.09 5.32 22.41
N VAL A 436 -1.98 6.11 23.01
CA VAL A 436 -1.61 7.11 24.02
C VAL A 436 -0.92 6.41 25.19
N ALA A 437 0.20 6.97 25.63
CA ALA A 437 0.87 6.54 26.85
C ALA A 437 1.56 7.76 27.49
N ASP A 438 1.37 7.93 28.79
CA ASP A 438 2.07 8.97 29.54
C ASP A 438 3.48 8.48 29.87
N LEU A 439 4.42 8.86 29.00
CA LEU A 439 5.81 8.44 29.04
C LEU A 439 6.70 9.55 29.61
N ARG A 440 7.61 9.16 30.49
CA ARG A 440 8.69 9.99 31.04
C ARG A 440 10.00 9.79 30.29
N ALA A 441 10.30 8.56 29.86
CA ALA A 441 11.51 8.23 29.13
C ALA A 441 11.22 7.23 28.01
N LEU A 442 12.03 7.26 26.96
CA LEU A 442 11.88 6.39 25.78
C LEU A 442 13.25 6.05 25.21
N ALA A 443 13.50 4.78 24.92
CA ALA A 443 14.71 4.30 24.27
C ALA A 443 14.37 3.19 23.27
N ALA A 444 15.23 3.00 22.27
CA ALA A 444 15.15 1.90 21.34
C ALA A 444 16.40 1.02 21.46
N SER A 445 16.22 -0.29 21.64
CA SER A 445 17.29 -1.28 21.51
C SER A 445 16.88 -2.32 20.48
N GLY A 446 17.65 -2.43 19.41
CA GLY A 446 17.29 -3.26 18.26
C GLY A 446 15.87 -2.94 17.77
N ARG A 447 15.02 -3.97 17.67
CA ARG A 447 13.61 -3.83 17.23
C ARG A 447 12.62 -3.55 18.36
N THR A 448 13.11 -3.21 19.56
CA THR A 448 12.26 -3.06 20.75
C THR A 448 12.31 -1.62 21.26
N LEU A 449 11.14 -1.05 21.52
CA LEU A 449 10.99 0.19 22.27
C LEU A 449 10.86 -0.14 23.76
N TYR A 450 11.60 0.59 24.57
CA TYR A 450 11.47 0.61 26.03
C TYR A 450 11.03 1.99 26.46
N ALA A 451 10.07 2.06 27.37
CA ALA A 451 9.63 3.33 27.92
C ALA A 451 9.45 3.23 29.43
N VAL A 452 9.67 4.34 30.13
CA VAL A 452 9.29 4.47 31.54
C VAL A 452 8.06 5.36 31.57
N SER A 453 6.95 4.84 32.09
CA SER A 453 5.73 5.63 32.29
C SER A 453 5.89 6.62 33.44
N THR A 454 4.99 7.60 33.52
CA THR A 454 5.03 8.64 34.55
C THR A 454 4.83 8.12 35.98
N ASP A 455 4.19 6.96 36.14
CA ASP A 455 4.06 6.22 37.40
C ASP A 455 5.27 5.32 37.72
N GLY A 456 6.27 5.28 36.84
CA GLY A 456 7.55 4.61 37.09
C GLY A 456 7.59 3.13 36.71
N VAL A 457 6.68 2.65 35.85
CA VAL A 457 6.70 1.29 35.29
C VAL A 457 7.56 1.25 34.02
N LEU A 458 8.38 0.20 33.86
CA LEU A 458 9.08 -0.07 32.62
C LEU A 458 8.16 -0.84 31.66
N LEU A 459 8.02 -0.32 30.45
CA LEU A 459 7.15 -0.81 29.40
C LEU A 459 7.99 -1.23 28.18
N THR A 460 7.51 -2.23 27.45
CA THR A 460 8.10 -2.67 26.18
C THR A 460 7.07 -2.88 25.08
N ARG A 461 7.48 -2.70 23.83
CA ARG A 461 6.77 -3.17 22.62
C ARG A 461 7.73 -3.23 21.44
N GLU A 462 7.34 -3.90 20.37
CA GLU A 462 8.08 -3.84 19.09
C GLU A 462 8.05 -2.40 18.52
N LEU A 463 9.18 -1.97 17.97
CA LEU A 463 9.31 -0.79 17.12
C LEU A 463 8.81 -1.10 15.71
N CYS A 464 7.51 -0.93 15.49
CA CYS A 464 6.85 -1.12 14.20
C CYS A 464 5.72 -0.10 14.01
N GLY A 465 5.16 -0.04 12.80
CA GLY A 465 4.09 0.91 12.46
C GLY A 465 2.72 0.52 13.02
N GLN A 466 2.54 -0.74 13.40
CA GLN A 466 1.31 -1.23 14.00
C GLN A 466 1.11 -0.61 15.39
N ASN A 467 -0.14 -0.30 15.74
CA ASN A 467 -0.57 0.23 17.04
C ASN A 467 -0.43 -0.74 18.24
N LEU A 468 0.64 -1.53 18.29
CA LEU A 468 0.88 -2.49 19.38
C LEU A 468 0.84 -1.80 20.74
N ARG A 469 0.24 -2.50 21.70
CA ARG A 469 0.12 -2.03 23.09
C ARG A 469 1.44 -2.16 23.82
N TRP A 470 1.63 -1.31 24.82
CA TRP A 470 2.74 -1.40 25.76
C TRP A 470 2.52 -2.57 26.73
N ARG A 471 3.55 -3.41 26.92
CA ARG A 471 3.58 -4.50 27.91
C ARG A 471 4.45 -4.08 29.11
N PRO A 472 3.95 -4.14 30.35
CA PRO A 472 4.77 -3.87 31.52
C PRO A 472 5.76 -5.01 31.80
N ILE A 473 6.99 -4.65 32.18
CA ILE A 473 8.09 -5.61 32.43
C ILE A 473 8.85 -5.33 33.74
N GLY A 474 8.31 -4.47 34.62
CA GLY A 474 8.83 -4.25 35.96
C GLY A 474 9.02 -2.78 36.31
N SER A 475 9.89 -2.51 37.29
CA SER A 475 10.19 -1.14 37.71
C SER A 475 11.01 -0.38 36.65
N GLY A 476 10.68 0.89 36.43
CA GLY A 476 11.48 1.83 35.65
C GLY A 476 12.76 2.31 36.36
N GLY A 477 13.07 1.78 37.55
CA GLY A 477 14.32 2.09 38.25
C GLY A 477 14.40 3.53 38.77
N GLY A 478 13.28 4.26 38.80
CA GLY A 478 13.22 5.66 39.22
C GLY A 478 13.96 6.63 38.30
N VAL A 479 14.21 6.24 37.04
CA VAL A 479 14.94 7.07 36.07
C VAL A 479 14.04 8.10 35.40
N LEU A 480 14.63 9.24 35.00
CA LEU A 480 13.98 10.34 34.30
C LEU A 480 14.16 10.27 32.78
N CYS A 481 15.26 9.67 32.32
CA CYS A 481 15.59 9.53 30.91
C CYS A 481 16.23 8.16 30.65
N LEU A 482 16.17 7.70 29.40
CA LEU A 482 16.69 6.41 28.96
C LEU A 482 17.38 6.56 27.61
N ASP A 483 18.46 5.82 27.39
CA ASP A 483 18.97 5.50 26.06
C ASP A 483 19.67 4.14 26.07
N ALA A 484 19.95 3.58 24.89
CA ALA A 484 20.61 2.28 24.78
C ALA A 484 21.78 2.35 23.77
N PRO A 485 23.01 1.91 24.14
CA PRO A 485 24.08 1.73 23.18
C PRO A 485 23.70 0.66 22.15
N ARG A 486 24.19 0.86 20.92
CA ARG A 486 24.10 -0.16 19.86
C ARG A 486 24.94 -1.40 20.18
N GLU A 487 26.07 -1.23 20.85
CA GLU A 487 27.05 -2.29 21.12
C GLU A 487 27.72 -2.09 22.49
N ALA A 488 28.19 -3.20 23.06
CA ALA A 488 28.99 -3.17 24.28
C ALA A 488 30.38 -2.61 23.97
N ALA A 489 30.87 -1.68 24.78
CA ALA A 489 32.15 -1.03 24.57
C ALA A 489 32.74 -0.50 25.88
N GLY A 490 34.07 -0.32 25.93
CA GLY A 490 34.73 0.27 27.10
C GLY A 490 34.48 -0.47 28.43
N GLY A 491 34.21 -1.77 28.38
CA GLY A 491 33.88 -2.59 29.55
C GLY A 491 32.41 -2.49 30.01
N LEU A 492 31.57 -1.73 29.31
CA LEU A 492 30.14 -1.59 29.60
C LEU A 492 29.29 -2.48 28.69
N PRO A 493 28.31 -3.20 29.24
CA PRO A 493 27.42 -4.07 28.46
C PRO A 493 26.44 -3.27 27.61
N THR A 494 25.81 -3.93 26.65
CA THR A 494 24.56 -3.44 26.06
C THR A 494 23.45 -3.40 27.11
N GLY A 495 22.37 -2.68 26.82
CA GLY A 495 21.20 -2.60 27.70
C GLY A 495 20.65 -1.19 27.81
N LEU A 496 19.77 -0.99 28.79
CA LEU A 496 19.18 0.30 29.08
C LEU A 496 20.05 1.06 30.07
N TYR A 497 20.39 2.29 29.73
CA TYR A 497 21.03 3.22 30.63
C TYR A 497 20.08 4.36 30.95
N GLY A 498 19.94 4.68 32.23
CA GLY A 498 19.04 5.73 32.68
C GLY A 498 19.60 6.53 33.86
N VAL A 499 19.05 7.72 34.06
CA VAL A 499 19.50 8.65 35.10
C VAL A 499 18.40 8.91 36.09
N THR A 500 18.67 8.77 37.39
CA THR A 500 17.72 9.13 38.46
C THR A 500 17.76 10.65 38.75
N PRO A 501 16.73 11.22 39.41
CA PRO A 501 16.75 12.62 39.86
C PRO A 501 17.95 12.98 40.74
N ALA A 502 18.53 11.98 41.43
CA ALA A 502 19.71 12.15 42.28
C ALA A 502 21.04 12.08 41.50
N GLY A 503 21.00 12.09 40.16
CA GLY A 503 22.19 12.03 39.31
C GLY A 503 22.90 10.68 39.33
N VAL A 504 22.19 9.58 39.64
CA VAL A 504 22.73 8.22 39.57
C VAL A 504 22.52 7.66 38.17
N LEU A 505 23.60 7.22 37.52
CA LEU A 505 23.53 6.45 36.28
C LEU A 505 23.24 4.99 36.64
N ARG A 506 22.19 4.44 36.04
CA ARG A 506 21.75 3.05 36.23
C ARG A 506 21.82 2.28 34.93
N HIS A 507 22.14 1.00 35.05
CA HIS A 507 22.08 0.03 33.96
C HIS A 507 21.05 -1.05 34.26
N ARG A 508 20.40 -1.54 33.21
CA ARG A 508 19.57 -2.75 33.23
C ARG A 508 19.78 -3.49 31.91
N PRO A 509 19.89 -4.83 31.90
CA PRO A 509 19.79 -5.59 30.65
C PRO A 509 18.53 -5.22 29.87
N ASP A 510 18.59 -5.17 28.54
CA ASP A 510 17.45 -4.88 27.68
C ASP A 510 16.58 -6.13 27.43
N THR A 511 16.48 -7.03 28.40
CA THR A 511 15.54 -8.16 28.32
C THR A 511 14.10 -7.63 28.44
N GLN A 512 13.18 -8.32 27.76
CA GLN A 512 11.74 -8.05 27.88
C GLN A 512 11.09 -8.77 29.08
N GLU A 513 11.91 -9.35 29.96
CA GLU A 513 11.49 -9.99 31.20
C GLU A 513 11.92 -9.12 32.39
N PRO A 514 11.29 -9.25 33.58
CA PRO A 514 11.73 -8.55 34.78
C PRO A 514 13.23 -8.72 35.04
N ALA A 515 13.91 -7.59 35.27
CA ALA A 515 15.34 -7.55 35.55
C ALA A 515 15.67 -6.34 36.42
N ASP A 516 16.68 -6.48 37.27
CA ASP A 516 17.08 -5.47 38.24
C ASP A 516 17.89 -4.34 37.60
N TRP A 517 17.77 -3.16 38.20
CA TRP A 517 18.62 -2.01 37.90
C TRP A 517 19.84 -2.00 38.81
N ALA A 518 21.02 -1.80 38.23
CA ALA A 518 22.27 -1.62 38.96
C ALA A 518 22.75 -0.17 38.86
N ASP A 519 23.22 0.40 39.97
CA ASP A 519 23.91 1.68 39.97
C ASP A 519 25.32 1.49 39.38
N VAL A 520 25.65 2.23 38.32
CA VAL A 520 26.93 2.08 37.58
C VAL A 520 27.78 3.35 37.57
N GLY A 521 27.23 4.49 38.00
CA GLY A 521 28.01 5.72 38.06
C GLY A 521 27.21 6.95 38.46
N ARG A 522 27.84 8.11 38.29
CA ARG A 522 27.23 9.43 38.51
C ARG A 522 27.31 10.27 37.26
N VAL A 523 26.27 11.07 37.02
CA VAL A 523 26.21 12.06 35.95
C VAL A 523 26.36 13.48 36.54
N PRO A 524 26.56 14.53 35.72
CA PRO A 524 26.54 15.90 36.19
C PRO A 524 25.23 16.24 36.93
N PRO A 525 25.28 17.08 37.99
CA PRO A 525 24.08 17.53 38.68
C PRO A 525 23.06 18.15 37.72
N ASP A 526 21.78 18.05 38.07
CA ASP A 526 20.66 18.60 37.31
C ASP A 526 20.50 18.02 35.88
N THR A 527 21.02 16.82 35.63
CA THR A 527 20.83 16.10 34.34
C THR A 527 19.34 15.79 34.11
N VAL A 528 18.82 16.16 32.94
CA VAL A 528 17.42 15.98 32.52
C VAL A 528 17.27 15.03 31.33
N ALA A 529 18.33 14.84 30.54
CA ALA A 529 18.31 13.92 29.41
C ALA A 529 19.67 13.23 29.23
N LEU A 530 19.63 11.99 28.76
CA LEU A 530 20.79 11.14 28.50
C LEU A 530 20.69 10.62 27.06
N ALA A 531 21.82 10.60 26.36
CA ALA A 531 21.98 9.85 25.14
C ALA A 531 23.27 9.04 25.14
N VAL A 532 23.30 8.04 24.29
CA VAL A 532 24.46 7.20 24.04
C VAL A 532 24.75 7.20 22.55
N ASN A 533 25.97 7.60 22.18
CA ASN A 533 26.44 7.45 20.81
C ASN A 533 27.95 7.31 20.79
N ASP A 534 28.48 6.53 19.85
CA ASP A 534 29.92 6.37 19.66
C ASP A 534 30.68 6.06 20.96
N SER A 535 30.21 5.03 21.67
CA SER A 535 30.75 4.60 22.98
C SER A 535 30.90 5.73 24.01
N THR A 536 30.03 6.73 23.95
CA THR A 536 30.08 7.93 24.78
C THR A 536 28.70 8.25 25.32
N PHE A 537 28.64 8.52 26.62
CA PHE A 537 27.45 9.10 27.26
C PHE A 537 27.41 10.60 27.03
N PHE A 538 26.23 11.11 26.70
CA PHE A 538 25.95 12.54 26.62
C PHE A 538 24.84 12.88 27.62
N ALA A 539 25.11 13.80 28.54
CA ALA A 539 24.17 14.23 29.56
C ALA A 539 23.82 15.72 29.37
N ALA A 540 22.55 16.00 29.13
CA ALA A 540 22.04 17.37 29.07
C ALA A 540 21.50 17.79 30.45
N THR A 541 21.85 18.98 30.92
CA THR A 541 21.39 19.52 32.20
C THR A 541 20.27 20.54 32.01
N SER A 542 19.49 20.76 33.07
CA SER A 542 18.42 21.79 33.10
C SER A 542 18.93 23.21 32.86
N ARG A 543 20.25 23.44 33.00
CA ARG A 543 20.93 24.71 32.68
C ARG A 543 21.33 24.84 31.20
N GLY A 544 20.90 23.92 30.34
CA GLY A 544 21.20 23.95 28.91
C GLY A 544 22.62 23.51 28.54
N ARG A 545 23.35 22.83 29.44
CA ARG A 545 24.71 22.35 29.17
C ARG A 545 24.70 20.89 28.77
N LEU A 546 25.54 20.54 27.79
CA LEU A 546 25.81 19.17 27.37
C LEU A 546 27.16 18.72 27.91
N TRP A 547 27.21 17.52 28.48
CA TRP A 547 28.43 16.91 28.98
C TRP A 547 28.66 15.57 28.29
N ALA A 548 29.92 15.21 28.05
CA ALA A 548 30.30 13.95 27.41
C ALA A 548 31.22 13.12 28.33
N LEU A 549 30.99 11.80 28.34
CA LEU A 549 31.82 10.83 29.04
C LEU A 549 32.02 9.56 28.19
N PRO A 550 33.22 9.31 27.66
CA PRO A 550 33.54 8.04 27.01
C PRO A 550 33.34 6.86 27.96
N PHE A 551 32.84 5.72 27.47
CA PHE A 551 32.50 4.55 28.27
C PHE A 551 33.67 4.04 29.13
N GLY A 552 34.87 3.99 28.54
CA GLY A 552 36.08 3.54 29.24
C GLY A 552 36.51 4.43 30.42
N ASP A 553 36.00 5.66 30.50
CA ASP A 553 36.31 6.60 31.58
C ASP A 553 35.32 6.49 32.76
N LEU A 554 34.23 5.71 32.65
CA LEU A 554 33.20 5.62 33.69
C LEU A 554 33.74 5.07 35.03
N ALA A 555 34.65 4.09 34.97
CA ALA A 555 35.25 3.46 36.14
C ALA A 555 36.42 4.27 36.74
N ARG A 556 36.80 5.41 36.14
CA ARG A 556 37.98 6.17 36.53
C ARG A 556 37.76 6.90 37.87
N THR A 557 38.66 6.69 38.82
CA THR A 557 38.65 7.36 40.12
C THR A 557 39.37 8.72 40.03
N GLY A 558 38.79 9.80 40.58
CA GLY A 558 39.35 11.16 40.52
C GLY A 558 38.31 12.27 40.31
N PRO A 559 38.71 13.49 39.89
CA PRO A 559 37.74 14.54 39.52
C PRO A 559 36.83 14.07 38.39
N SER A 560 35.60 14.62 38.35
CA SER A 560 34.54 14.19 37.42
C SER A 560 35.07 13.98 36.00
N PRO A 561 34.94 12.78 35.42
CA PRO A 561 35.46 12.49 34.09
C PRO A 561 34.64 13.12 32.95
N TRP A 562 33.49 13.71 33.29
CA TRP A 562 32.61 14.41 32.34
C TRP A 562 33.26 15.69 31.81
N ARG A 563 33.29 15.81 30.48
CA ARG A 563 33.82 16.98 29.76
C ARG A 563 32.68 17.83 29.23
N ASP A 564 32.84 19.14 29.29
CA ASP A 564 31.86 20.08 28.75
C ASP A 564 31.85 20.00 27.21
N ALA A 565 30.71 19.62 26.64
CA ALA A 565 30.46 19.46 25.21
C ALA A 565 29.63 20.61 24.63
N GLY A 566 29.50 21.72 25.37
CA GLY A 566 28.84 22.95 24.93
C GLY A 566 27.36 23.03 25.31
N ASP A 567 26.56 23.60 24.42
CA ASP A 567 25.13 23.80 24.57
C ASP A 567 24.34 22.51 24.24
N SER A 568 23.30 22.21 25.02
CA SER A 568 22.46 21.02 24.84
C SER A 568 21.37 21.17 23.78
N GLY A 569 21.29 22.31 23.10
CA GLY A 569 20.21 22.62 22.17
C GLY A 569 18.88 22.86 22.87
N GLY A 570 18.90 23.13 24.18
CA GLY A 570 17.72 23.23 25.04
C GLY A 570 17.03 21.89 25.30
N ALA A 571 17.76 20.77 25.23
CA ALA A 571 17.23 19.42 25.34
C ALA A 571 16.46 19.17 26.65
N VAL A 572 15.22 18.71 26.51
CA VAL A 572 14.41 18.06 27.56
C VAL A 572 14.36 16.54 27.37
N ALA A 573 14.63 16.06 26.15
CA ALA A 573 14.95 14.66 25.85
C ALA A 573 16.09 14.62 24.83
N LEU A 574 16.89 13.55 24.89
CA LEU A 574 18.08 13.36 24.07
C LEU A 574 18.14 11.89 23.65
N SER A 575 18.61 11.61 22.44
CA SER A 575 18.87 10.25 21.98
C SER A 575 19.99 10.23 20.94
N GLY A 576 20.80 9.17 20.96
CA GLY A 576 21.87 8.97 19.98
C GLY A 576 21.50 7.93 18.93
N SER A 577 21.77 8.21 17.66
CA SER A 577 21.64 7.18 16.61
C SER A 577 22.51 7.51 15.40
N ASN A 578 23.19 6.49 14.84
CA ASN A 578 23.93 6.56 13.57
C ASN A 578 24.84 7.80 13.41
N GLY A 579 25.69 8.09 14.39
CA GLY A 579 26.61 9.23 14.34
C GLY A 579 25.92 10.59 14.48
N SER A 580 24.76 10.65 15.14
CA SER A 580 24.05 11.89 15.44
C SER A 580 23.43 11.86 16.83
N LEU A 581 23.42 13.02 17.48
CA LEU A 581 22.61 13.29 18.66
C LEU A 581 21.36 14.05 18.25
N TYR A 582 20.22 13.62 18.76
CA TYR A 582 18.94 14.28 18.56
C TYR A 582 18.44 14.85 19.88
N ALA A 583 18.13 16.14 19.90
CA ALA A 583 17.56 16.83 21.05
C ALA A 583 16.12 17.24 20.76
N LEU A 584 15.22 16.91 21.67
CA LEU A 584 13.90 17.53 21.75
C LEU A 584 13.99 18.69 22.73
N GLY A 585 13.69 19.91 22.29
CA GLY A 585 13.66 21.08 23.17
C GLY A 585 12.28 21.31 23.80
N ALA A 586 12.23 22.14 24.86
CA ALA A 586 10.98 22.51 25.54
C ALA A 586 9.96 23.20 24.61
N GLY A 587 10.42 23.87 23.55
CA GLY A 587 9.57 24.44 22.49
C GLY A 587 9.08 23.43 21.44
N HIS A 588 9.13 22.12 21.73
CA HIS A 588 8.71 21.04 20.84
C HIS A 588 9.41 21.04 19.48
N ARG A 589 10.68 21.45 19.43
CA ARG A 589 11.51 21.37 18.22
C ARG A 589 12.55 20.27 18.37
N VAL A 590 12.78 19.54 17.29
CA VAL A 590 13.83 18.52 17.22
C VAL A 590 15.05 19.12 16.53
N ARG A 591 16.21 18.98 17.16
CA ARG A 591 17.49 19.40 16.60
C ARG A 591 18.45 18.22 16.52
N THR A 592 19.42 18.29 15.61
CA THR A 592 20.48 17.29 15.47
C THR A 592 21.87 17.92 15.48
N ARG A 593 22.87 17.19 15.98
CA ARG A 593 24.29 17.53 15.86
C ARG A 593 25.15 16.27 15.79
N PRO A 594 26.40 16.36 15.29
CA PRO A 594 27.37 15.29 15.47
C PRO A 594 27.64 15.00 16.96
N PRO A 595 27.90 13.73 17.35
CA PRO A 595 28.18 13.28 18.71
C PRO A 595 29.63 13.61 19.12
N ALA A 596 30.05 14.87 18.95
CA ALA A 596 31.38 15.30 19.34
C ALA A 596 31.43 15.63 20.84
N ALA A 597 32.49 15.21 21.52
CA ALA A 597 32.78 15.61 22.90
C ALA A 597 33.17 17.10 23.02
N ALA A 598 33.55 17.74 21.91
CA ALA A 598 33.75 19.18 21.81
C ALA A 598 32.44 19.91 21.44
N PRO A 599 32.32 21.22 21.69
CA PRO A 599 31.19 22.01 21.23
C PRO A 599 30.94 21.87 19.71
N ALA A 600 29.69 21.61 19.32
CA ALA A 600 29.27 21.56 17.92
C ALA A 600 27.89 22.22 17.76
N ALA A 601 27.61 22.74 16.57
CA ALA A 601 26.37 23.43 16.26
C ALA A 601 25.19 22.45 16.14
N TRP A 602 24.00 22.93 16.51
CA TRP A 602 22.73 22.22 16.36
C TRP A 602 22.02 22.68 15.08
N THR A 603 21.56 21.71 14.28
CA THR A 603 20.72 21.93 13.11
C THR A 603 19.27 21.62 13.46
N ASP A 604 18.36 22.51 13.09
CA ASP A 604 16.93 22.33 13.31
C ASP A 604 16.32 21.34 12.31
N LEU A 605 15.61 20.34 12.80
CA LEU A 605 14.88 19.34 12.01
C LEU A 605 13.37 19.62 11.98
N GLY A 606 12.90 20.66 12.66
CA GLY A 606 11.51 21.07 12.67
C GLY A 606 10.74 20.57 13.90
N GLU A 607 9.42 20.66 13.81
CA GLU A 607 8.55 20.54 14.98
C GLU A 607 8.15 19.09 15.30
N ALA A 608 7.93 18.83 16.57
CA ALA A 608 7.33 17.64 17.14
C ALA A 608 6.21 18.05 18.11
N PRO A 609 5.07 18.56 17.62
CA PRO A 609 4.08 19.21 18.45
C PRO A 609 3.59 18.34 19.61
N GLY A 610 3.71 18.86 20.83
CA GLY A 610 3.29 18.18 22.06
C GLY A 610 4.20 17.02 22.49
N ALA A 611 5.33 16.79 21.83
CA ALA A 611 6.32 15.80 22.24
C ALA A 611 6.97 16.18 23.58
N THR A 612 7.16 15.18 24.45
CA THR A 612 7.90 15.29 25.72
C THR A 612 9.02 14.26 25.84
N VAL A 613 8.96 13.15 25.09
CA VAL A 613 10.02 12.13 25.01
C VAL A 613 10.48 11.96 23.56
N LEU A 614 11.72 11.54 23.35
CA LEU A 614 12.28 11.29 22.02
C LEU A 614 13.27 10.13 22.08
N THR A 615 13.20 9.23 21.10
CA THR A 615 14.29 8.30 20.78
C THR A 615 14.52 8.26 19.27
N ALA A 616 15.71 7.85 18.84
CA ALA A 616 16.08 7.73 17.45
C ALA A 616 16.60 6.31 17.15
N HIS A 617 16.08 5.68 16.09
CA HIS A 617 16.52 4.35 15.69
C HIS A 617 16.35 4.15 14.18
N ALA A 618 17.36 3.55 13.54
CA ALA A 618 17.34 3.17 12.13
C ALA A 618 16.79 4.27 11.19
N GLY A 619 17.23 5.52 11.37
CA GLY A 619 16.82 6.66 10.53
C GLY A 619 15.42 7.19 10.81
N ARG A 620 14.76 6.76 11.90
CA ARG A 620 13.48 7.29 12.38
C ARG A 620 13.63 7.98 13.71
N LEU A 621 12.78 8.98 13.93
CA LEU A 621 12.52 9.59 15.22
C LEU A 621 11.20 9.05 15.76
N VAL A 622 11.16 8.71 17.03
CA VAL A 622 9.97 8.22 17.72
C VAL A 622 9.72 9.09 18.93
N SER A 623 8.48 9.52 19.12
CA SER A 623 8.14 10.48 20.17
C SER A 623 6.71 10.29 20.65
N ALA A 624 6.47 10.66 21.91
CA ALA A 624 5.16 10.72 22.53
C ALA A 624 5.08 11.97 23.41
N GLY A 625 3.86 12.26 23.88
CA GLY A 625 3.55 13.38 24.76
C GLY A 625 2.42 13.02 25.71
N ALA A 626 2.25 13.82 26.77
CA ALA A 626 1.13 13.63 27.71
C ALA A 626 -0.21 13.65 26.97
N GLY A 627 -1.03 12.61 27.16
CA GLY A 627 -2.31 12.45 26.46
C GLY A 627 -2.22 12.35 24.93
N ARG A 628 -1.03 12.13 24.35
CA ARG A 628 -0.81 12.02 22.90
C ARG A 628 -0.37 10.60 22.51
N PRO A 629 -0.76 10.12 21.33
CA PRO A 629 -0.32 8.82 20.85
C PRO A 629 1.18 8.79 20.56
N LEU A 630 1.74 7.58 20.61
CA LEU A 630 3.08 7.32 20.10
C LEU A 630 3.11 7.64 18.60
N ARG A 631 4.09 8.42 18.17
CA ARG A 631 4.27 8.83 16.78
C ARG A 631 5.70 8.59 16.32
N TRP A 632 5.88 8.42 15.02
CA TRP A 632 7.20 8.40 14.41
C TRP A 632 7.28 9.31 13.19
N ARG A 633 8.49 9.57 12.72
CA ARG A 633 8.73 10.11 11.38
C ARG A 633 10.14 9.76 10.91
N PRO A 634 10.45 9.90 9.61
CA PRO A 634 11.83 9.92 9.14
C PRO A 634 12.66 11.01 9.85
N ALA A 635 13.91 10.69 10.21
CA ALA A 635 14.81 11.63 10.87
C ALA A 635 15.30 12.76 9.94
N ALA A 636 15.51 12.42 8.67
CA ALA A 636 15.81 13.36 7.59
C ALA A 636 14.63 13.42 6.60
N GLY A 637 14.53 14.52 5.86
CA GLY A 637 13.65 14.61 4.70
C GLY A 637 13.97 13.57 3.64
N PRO A 638 13.06 13.31 2.69
CA PRO A 638 13.39 12.50 1.53
C PRO A 638 14.63 13.10 0.86
N TRP A 639 15.65 12.26 0.59
CA TRP A 639 16.80 12.65 -0.21
C TRP A 639 16.28 13.18 -1.55
N THR A 640 16.46 14.48 -1.80
CA THR A 640 16.06 15.16 -3.04
C THR A 640 16.84 14.62 -4.22
#